data_AF-A0A1U9NFM7-F1
#
_entry.id   AF-A0A1U9NFM7-F1
#
_cell.length_a   1.000
_cell.length_b   1.000
_cell.length_c   1.000
_cell.angle_alpha   90.00
_cell.angle_beta   90.00
_cell.angle_gamma   90.00
#
_symmetry.space_group_name_H-M   'P 1'
#
loop_
_entity.id
_entity.type
_entity.pdbx_description
1 polymer ?
#
loop_
_entity_poly.entity_id
_entity_poly.type
_entity_poly.pdbx_seq_one_letter_code
_entity_poly.pdbx_strand_id
1 'polypeptide(L)'
;MQWHKPALALVVLMTGLLAGCGGSGSGSEVKPNNPPPPATGGGNFTYRGEKPAGTADVIKFQNELWINMAREDRCGGCHQTQAPTFARGDDINLAYAAVIDEGLVTLSDPASSRLVTKVAGGHNCWLADAGACADIMTGWINKWAGPRETSANDVVLKAPADRAIDNTKSFPIDSSGFATSVYPLLTEYCSACHSESAPTRQQPYIASADLAVAYEAAKSRIRLDNPAQSRLVQRLRADSHNCWGNDCAASANQMQAAIQAFANSLTAIEVDPDLVVSKAVGLGDAFVLSSGGRIDSDIIAKYEFKTGKGTVAFDTSGIDPVADLNLIGNVTWSSAWGIKFADTGRAQATVTGSRKLYDLLLGSGEYTIETWIIPDSLDQGANDNNPARIVSYSGSTTERNFTLGQYDYNYIGMNRTGESDANGEPVLATDDNDQRAQASLQHVVLSYDPIRGRRLYVNGEFTGDTDATAGAFLKDWDNGHALVVGNEVSGNRPWAGSLRFLAIHKRAMSEGDIKTNFDVGVGARYLLLFNVSELIDQPACFTTTAEGTSGNCFIVFEVQQIDDYGYQFAVPFFTVLGDGTLASPVTLKGIRIGVNGTEAPVGQVFANVNTQLAAGELPEGRQNLSALGTVIEAKNGPEEDVFFLTFDQIGDNTYNRPVVAVPPPAPAADIPDQPTFGLRDFAEINASLSAMTGIPSTNTLVASTYEKVKQQLPTLTNLDGFLAAQQMGITQLTVAYCNAVVGNSSAANPARTALFPGFDFSAAANVAFNSSTKRDLIIEPLLKRLLASELANGTNPHSQLEGQADPAELRLELNQLIDNMTSCGSGCAADRTLTTVKATCAASLGSAVMLLQ
;
A
#
# COMPACT_ATOMS: atom_id res chain seq x y z
N MET A 1 80.47 4.25 40.72
CA MET A 1 81.68 4.29 39.86
C MET A 1 81.24 3.94 38.45
N GLN A 2 81.06 4.97 37.62
CA GLN A 2 81.76 5.21 36.34
C GLN A 2 81.19 4.38 35.17
N TRP A 3 80.76 4.88 34.01
CA TRP A 3 80.70 6.20 33.36
C TRP A 3 79.73 6.09 32.15
N HIS A 4 79.37 7.25 31.55
CA HIS A 4 78.84 7.50 30.19
C HIS A 4 77.32 7.46 29.88
N LYS A 5 76.77 8.67 29.67
CA LYS A 5 75.96 9.06 28.49
C LYS A 5 76.96 9.40 27.33
N PRO A 6 76.59 9.51 26.02
CA PRO A 6 75.25 9.76 25.46
C PRO A 6 74.90 9.08 24.10
N ALA A 7 73.63 9.22 23.71
CA ALA A 7 73.12 9.44 22.33
C ALA A 7 73.41 8.40 21.22
N LEU A 8 72.43 7.52 20.94
CA LEU A 8 71.85 7.30 19.59
C LEU A 8 70.69 6.27 19.62
N ALA A 9 69.48 6.61 20.10
CA ALA A 9 68.31 5.71 19.94
C ALA A 9 66.95 6.40 20.18
N LEU A 10 66.78 7.67 19.82
CA LEU A 10 65.50 8.37 20.05
C LEU A 10 65.11 9.32 18.91
N VAL A 11 65.21 8.87 17.65
CA VAL A 11 64.58 9.54 16.47
C VAL A 11 64.13 8.49 15.42
N VAL A 12 63.67 7.30 15.82
CA VAL A 12 63.08 6.31 14.86
C VAL A 12 61.62 5.94 15.22
N LEU A 13 61.03 6.60 16.22
CA LEU A 13 59.67 6.29 16.68
C LEU A 13 58.65 7.37 16.26
N MET A 14 58.69 7.86 15.01
CA MET A 14 57.65 8.78 14.49
C MET A 14 57.62 8.94 12.95
N THR A 15 57.80 7.85 12.19
CA THR A 15 57.39 7.80 10.76
C THR A 15 56.80 6.42 10.45
N GLY A 16 55.48 6.33 10.52
CA GLY A 16 54.71 5.12 10.25
C GLY A 16 53.21 5.39 10.18
N LEU A 17 52.82 6.51 9.56
CA LEU A 17 51.45 6.79 9.12
C LEU A 17 51.49 6.86 7.58
N LEU A 18 50.59 6.11 6.93
CA LEU A 18 50.30 6.01 5.49
C LEU A 18 51.09 4.98 4.66
N ALA A 19 50.59 3.74 4.64
CA ALA A 19 50.27 2.94 3.44
C ALA A 19 50.06 1.45 3.81
N GLY A 20 48.85 0.92 3.62
CA GLY A 20 48.57 -0.51 3.79
C GLY A 20 47.10 -0.89 3.88
N CYS A 21 46.41 -0.96 2.73
CA CYS A 21 45.21 -1.78 2.54
C CYS A 21 45.53 -3.27 2.80
N GLY A 22 44.55 -4.02 3.30
CA GLY A 22 44.59 -5.49 3.29
C GLY A 22 43.71 -6.11 4.37
N GLY A 23 42.54 -6.62 3.96
CA GLY A 23 41.56 -7.26 4.84
C GLY A 23 42.11 -8.47 5.59
N SER A 24 41.69 -8.62 6.84
CA SER A 24 41.84 -9.85 7.60
C SER A 24 40.53 -10.63 7.53
N GLY A 25 40.45 -11.51 6.54
CA GLY A 25 39.49 -12.61 6.54
C GLY A 25 39.80 -13.54 7.70
N SER A 26 38.88 -13.64 8.65
CA SER A 26 38.85 -14.73 9.63
C SER A 26 38.40 -16.00 8.90
N GLY A 27 39.37 -16.70 8.29
CA GLY A 27 39.21 -18.01 7.65
C GLY A 27 38.95 -19.13 8.65
N SER A 28 37.87 -19.03 9.43
CA SER A 28 37.35 -20.15 10.20
C SER A 28 36.30 -20.86 9.35
N GLU A 29 36.57 -22.10 8.96
CA GLU A 29 35.57 -23.01 8.41
C GLU A 29 34.37 -23.08 9.37
N VAL A 30 33.20 -22.68 8.90
CA VAL A 30 31.94 -22.89 9.60
C VAL A 30 31.62 -24.37 9.48
N LYS A 31 31.79 -25.12 10.58
CA LYS A 31 31.28 -26.49 10.65
C LYS A 31 29.74 -26.44 10.68
N PRO A 32 29.04 -27.19 9.81
CA PRO A 32 27.58 -27.29 9.83
C PRO A 32 27.09 -27.74 11.21
N ASN A 33 25.98 -27.18 11.69
CA ASN A 33 25.25 -27.78 12.80
C ASN A 33 24.88 -29.22 12.42
N ASN A 34 25.07 -30.17 13.33
CA ASN A 34 24.64 -31.55 13.10
C ASN A 34 23.13 -31.56 12.81
N PRO A 35 22.69 -32.14 11.69
CA PRO A 35 21.26 -32.22 11.35
C PRO A 35 20.54 -33.13 12.37
N PRO A 36 19.22 -32.95 12.57
CA PRO A 36 18.37 -34.04 13.04
C PRO A 36 18.62 -35.29 12.18
N PRO A 37 18.41 -36.52 12.69
CA PRO A 37 18.59 -37.72 11.89
C PRO A 37 17.84 -37.56 10.56
N PRO A 38 18.47 -37.82 9.40
CA PRO A 38 17.78 -37.73 8.13
C PRO A 38 16.53 -38.62 8.19
N ALA A 39 15.40 -38.11 7.70
CA ALA A 39 14.28 -38.98 7.35
C ALA A 39 14.82 -39.99 6.34
N THR A 40 14.99 -41.23 6.77
CA THR A 40 15.44 -42.36 5.95
C THR A 40 14.33 -42.70 4.96
N GLY A 41 14.28 -42.01 3.82
CA GLY A 41 13.26 -42.28 2.79
C GLY A 41 13.62 -41.83 1.37
N GLY A 42 14.80 -41.27 1.12
CA GLY A 42 15.17 -40.70 -0.20
C GLY A 42 15.55 -41.69 -1.30
N GLY A 43 15.05 -42.92 -1.30
CA GLY A 43 15.31 -43.89 -2.38
C GLY A 43 14.28 -43.78 -3.50
N ASN A 44 14.67 -44.02 -4.77
CA ASN A 44 13.74 -44.20 -5.89
C ASN A 44 12.79 -45.37 -5.61
N PHE A 45 11.64 -45.07 -5.00
CA PHE A 45 10.53 -45.99 -4.88
C PHE A 45 9.92 -46.17 -6.27
N THR A 46 9.94 -47.39 -6.80
CA THR A 46 9.45 -47.71 -8.15
C THR A 46 8.42 -48.81 -8.06
N TYR A 47 7.43 -48.77 -8.95
CA TYR A 47 6.47 -49.86 -9.08
C TYR A 47 7.20 -51.14 -9.52
N ARG A 48 7.00 -52.23 -8.76
CA ARG A 48 7.63 -53.54 -9.00
C ARG A 48 6.62 -54.65 -9.31
N GLY A 49 5.34 -54.32 -9.43
CA GLY A 49 4.30 -55.29 -9.76
C GLY A 49 4.43 -55.82 -11.18
N GLU A 50 3.95 -57.05 -11.39
CA GLU A 50 4.07 -57.74 -12.68
C GLU A 50 3.05 -57.23 -13.73
N LYS A 51 2.02 -56.51 -13.27
CA LYS A 51 0.94 -56.01 -14.13
C LYS A 51 1.17 -54.54 -14.50
N PRO A 52 1.38 -54.20 -15.77
CA PRO A 52 1.49 -52.80 -16.18
C PRO A 52 0.13 -52.08 -16.05
N ALA A 53 0.19 -50.75 -16.00
CA ALA A 53 -1.00 -49.91 -16.06
C ALA A 53 -1.80 -50.14 -17.35
N GLY A 54 -3.11 -50.37 -17.21
CA GLY A 54 -4.01 -50.73 -18.31
C GLY A 54 -4.52 -49.55 -19.12
N THR A 55 -4.43 -48.32 -18.59
CA THR A 55 -4.89 -47.09 -19.28
C THR A 55 -3.91 -45.92 -19.04
N ALA A 56 -4.01 -44.88 -19.88
CA ALA A 56 -3.23 -43.65 -19.70
C ALA A 56 -3.53 -42.96 -18.36
N ASP A 57 -4.76 -43.04 -17.87
CA ASP A 57 -5.12 -42.48 -16.57
C ASP A 57 -4.53 -43.30 -15.40
N VAL A 58 -4.47 -44.62 -15.50
CA VAL A 58 -3.78 -45.47 -14.51
C VAL A 58 -2.27 -45.18 -14.49
N ILE A 59 -1.65 -44.93 -15.65
CA ILE A 59 -0.25 -44.49 -15.72
C ILE A 59 -0.05 -43.17 -14.96
N LYS A 60 -0.98 -42.23 -15.13
CA LYS A 60 -0.93 -40.92 -14.49
C LYS A 60 -1.15 -41.01 -12.99
N PHE A 61 -2.14 -41.80 -12.54
CA PHE A 61 -2.33 -42.16 -11.14
C PHE A 61 -1.06 -42.77 -10.55
N GLN A 62 -0.44 -43.71 -11.26
CA GLN A 62 0.79 -44.38 -10.84
C GLN A 62 1.91 -43.38 -10.56
N ASN A 63 2.14 -42.47 -11.52
CA ASN A 63 3.28 -41.56 -11.51
C ASN A 63 3.08 -40.34 -10.60
N GLU A 64 1.85 -39.84 -10.49
CA GLU A 64 1.58 -38.58 -9.78
C GLU A 64 1.13 -38.80 -8.33
N LEU A 65 0.38 -39.86 -8.04
CA LEU A 65 -0.17 -40.12 -6.70
C LEU A 65 0.39 -41.39 -6.05
N TRP A 66 0.27 -42.54 -6.71
CA TRP A 66 0.56 -43.84 -6.10
C TRP A 66 2.03 -43.99 -5.68
N ILE A 67 2.98 -43.67 -6.56
CA ILE A 67 4.42 -43.78 -6.26
C ILE A 67 4.83 -42.94 -5.06
N ASN A 68 4.09 -41.86 -4.80
CA ASN A 68 4.34 -40.98 -3.68
C ASN A 68 3.70 -41.50 -2.39
N MET A 69 2.45 -41.96 -2.41
CA MET A 69 1.74 -42.39 -1.19
C MET A 69 2.04 -43.84 -0.77
N ALA A 70 2.38 -44.73 -1.71
CA ALA A 70 2.51 -46.18 -1.47
C ALA A 70 3.83 -46.61 -0.81
N ARG A 71 4.65 -45.64 -0.41
CA ARG A 71 5.90 -45.88 0.30
C ARG A 71 5.64 -46.42 1.71
N GLU A 72 6.60 -47.20 2.21
CA GLU A 72 6.53 -47.84 3.54
C GLU A 72 6.47 -46.81 4.68
N ASP A 73 7.18 -45.69 4.53
CA ASP A 73 7.18 -44.55 5.46
C ASP A 73 5.92 -43.66 5.39
N ARG A 74 4.92 -44.05 4.57
CA ARG A 74 3.67 -43.32 4.36
C ARG A 74 2.47 -44.29 4.42
N CYS A 75 1.56 -44.25 3.44
CA CYS A 75 0.36 -45.09 3.43
C CYS A 75 0.66 -46.56 3.15
N GLY A 76 1.76 -46.84 2.42
CA GLY A 76 2.17 -48.19 2.06
C GLY A 76 2.54 -49.08 3.24
N GLY A 77 2.91 -48.52 4.41
CA GLY A 77 3.17 -49.31 5.61
C GLY A 77 1.96 -50.12 6.10
N CYS A 78 0.73 -49.72 5.74
CA CYS A 78 -0.50 -50.41 6.15
C CYS A 78 -1.38 -50.81 4.96
N HIS A 79 -1.57 -49.92 3.98
CA HIS A 79 -2.56 -50.08 2.91
C HIS A 79 -2.11 -50.94 1.71
N GLN A 80 -1.04 -51.73 1.87
CA GLN A 80 -0.65 -52.77 0.90
C GLN A 80 -1.60 -53.97 0.96
N THR A 81 -1.96 -54.39 2.18
CA THR A 81 -2.77 -55.59 2.43
C THR A 81 -3.98 -55.33 3.33
N GLN A 82 -3.98 -54.23 4.10
CA GLN A 82 -5.11 -53.79 4.90
C GLN A 82 -6.10 -52.99 4.03
N ALA A 83 -7.39 -53.30 4.14
CA ALA A 83 -8.44 -52.53 3.48
C ALA A 83 -8.58 -51.11 4.07
N PRO A 84 -8.78 -50.07 3.24
CA PRO A 84 -8.74 -50.10 1.77
C PRO A 84 -7.31 -50.33 1.22
N THR A 85 -7.14 -51.25 0.27
CA THR A 85 -5.82 -51.66 -0.23
C THR A 85 -5.31 -50.78 -1.38
N PHE A 86 -5.46 -49.45 -1.26
CA PHE A 86 -5.14 -48.49 -2.32
C PHE A 86 -3.62 -48.29 -2.54
N ALA A 87 -2.78 -48.74 -1.60
CA ALA A 87 -1.32 -48.63 -1.67
C ALA A 87 -0.63 -49.97 -2.05
N ARG A 88 -1.41 -50.95 -2.53
CA ARG A 88 -0.87 -52.24 -3.00
C ARG A 88 0.08 -52.06 -4.19
N GLY A 89 1.18 -52.80 -4.19
CA GLY A 89 2.22 -52.74 -5.23
C GLY A 89 2.32 -53.93 -6.16
N ASP A 90 1.43 -54.93 -6.02
CA ASP A 90 1.39 -56.13 -6.87
C ASP A 90 0.63 -55.90 -8.19
N ASP A 91 -0.43 -55.10 -8.17
CA ASP A 91 -1.20 -54.69 -9.36
C ASP A 91 -1.71 -53.25 -9.24
N ILE A 92 -1.14 -52.36 -10.05
CA ILE A 92 -1.50 -50.93 -10.07
C ILE A 92 -2.95 -50.68 -10.49
N ASN A 93 -3.55 -51.56 -11.31
CA ASN A 93 -4.93 -51.41 -11.75
C ASN A 93 -5.91 -51.67 -10.60
N LEU A 94 -5.56 -52.61 -9.71
CA LEU A 94 -6.35 -52.89 -8.51
C LEU A 94 -6.16 -51.80 -7.44
N ALA A 95 -4.97 -51.22 -7.35
CA ALA A 95 -4.73 -50.04 -6.50
C ALA A 95 -5.59 -48.85 -6.95
N TYR A 96 -5.62 -48.59 -8.27
CA TYR A 96 -6.46 -47.57 -8.88
C TYR A 96 -7.96 -47.83 -8.62
N ALA A 97 -8.43 -49.06 -8.83
CA ALA A 97 -9.83 -49.42 -8.58
C ALA A 97 -10.24 -49.19 -7.12
N ALA A 98 -9.39 -49.56 -6.15
CA ALA A 98 -9.65 -49.32 -4.73
C ALA A 98 -9.79 -47.82 -4.38
N VAL A 99 -9.08 -46.93 -5.09
CA VAL A 99 -9.22 -45.48 -4.91
C VAL A 99 -10.56 -44.96 -5.44
N ILE A 100 -10.97 -45.43 -6.62
CA ILE A 100 -12.18 -44.95 -7.29
C ILE A 100 -13.44 -45.59 -6.70
N ASP A 101 -13.48 -46.91 -6.56
CA ASP A 101 -14.67 -47.67 -6.13
C ASP A 101 -15.07 -47.36 -4.69
N GLU A 102 -14.10 -47.02 -3.83
CA GLU A 102 -14.33 -46.65 -2.44
C GLU A 102 -14.48 -45.13 -2.23
N GLY A 103 -14.51 -44.34 -3.31
CA GLY A 103 -14.68 -42.89 -3.26
C GLY A 103 -13.61 -42.18 -2.44
N LEU A 104 -12.35 -42.61 -2.54
CA LEU A 104 -11.26 -42.08 -1.71
C LEU A 104 -10.71 -40.74 -2.24
N VAL A 105 -10.92 -40.46 -3.53
CA VAL A 105 -10.44 -39.25 -4.22
C VAL A 105 -11.57 -38.59 -5.00
N THR A 106 -11.65 -37.27 -4.89
CA THR A 106 -12.55 -36.40 -5.66
C THR A 106 -11.69 -35.57 -6.62
N LEU A 107 -11.58 -35.96 -7.89
CA LEU A 107 -10.70 -35.27 -8.86
C LEU A 107 -11.14 -33.84 -9.20
N SER A 108 -12.44 -33.54 -9.06
CA SER A 108 -13.01 -32.20 -9.23
C SER A 108 -12.69 -31.27 -8.05
N ASP A 109 -12.51 -31.82 -6.85
CA ASP A 109 -12.10 -31.08 -5.65
C ASP A 109 -11.07 -31.90 -4.84
N PRO A 110 -9.80 -31.88 -5.26
CA PRO A 110 -8.75 -32.69 -4.65
C PRO A 110 -8.59 -32.48 -3.14
N ALA A 111 -8.81 -31.26 -2.65
CA ALA A 111 -8.65 -30.93 -1.23
C ALA A 111 -9.71 -31.61 -0.34
N SER A 112 -10.93 -31.85 -0.85
CA SER A 112 -11.97 -32.59 -0.11
C SER A 112 -11.85 -34.10 -0.21
N SER A 113 -10.88 -34.63 -0.97
CA SER A 113 -10.63 -36.07 -1.08
C SER A 113 -10.48 -36.71 0.30
N ARG A 114 -11.05 -37.91 0.49
CA ARG A 114 -10.99 -38.62 1.77
C ARG A 114 -9.56 -38.93 2.20
N LEU A 115 -8.67 -39.22 1.25
CA LEU A 115 -7.24 -39.40 1.53
C LEU A 115 -6.63 -38.12 2.16
N VAL A 116 -6.92 -36.96 1.58
CA VAL A 116 -6.43 -35.66 2.04
C VAL A 116 -6.97 -35.32 3.42
N THR A 117 -8.28 -35.39 3.61
CA THR A 117 -8.92 -35.05 4.90
C THR A 117 -8.49 -35.98 6.04
N LYS A 118 -8.18 -37.26 5.74
CA LYS A 118 -7.64 -38.19 6.74
C LYS A 118 -6.23 -37.83 7.18
N VAL A 119 -5.36 -37.50 6.23
CA VAL A 119 -3.98 -37.08 6.53
C VAL A 119 -3.97 -35.72 7.23
N ALA A 120 -4.84 -34.79 6.84
CA ALA A 120 -5.06 -33.51 7.52
C ALA A 120 -5.47 -33.70 9.00
N GLY A 121 -6.24 -34.74 9.29
CA GLY A 121 -6.57 -35.16 10.65
C GLY A 121 -5.42 -35.83 11.43
N GLY A 122 -4.21 -35.88 10.87
CA GLY A 122 -3.00 -36.43 11.50
C GLY A 122 -2.73 -37.92 11.23
N HIS A 123 -3.56 -38.60 10.44
CA HIS A 123 -3.38 -40.04 10.19
C HIS A 123 -2.17 -40.31 9.28
N ASN A 124 -1.10 -40.87 9.84
CA ASN A 124 0.14 -41.24 9.12
C ASN A 124 0.76 -40.10 8.29
N CYS A 125 0.65 -38.85 8.78
CA CYS A 125 1.45 -37.76 8.22
C CYS A 125 2.93 -38.00 8.51
N TRP A 126 3.77 -37.86 7.48
CA TRP A 126 5.22 -38.08 7.53
C TRP A 126 6.02 -36.79 7.82
N LEU A 127 5.33 -35.67 8.01
CA LEU A 127 5.89 -34.38 8.44
C LEU A 127 5.40 -34.03 9.85
N ALA A 128 6.02 -33.04 10.47
CA ALA A 128 5.57 -32.54 11.78
C ALA A 128 4.26 -31.74 11.70
N ASP A 129 3.84 -31.31 10.50
CA ASP A 129 2.59 -30.57 10.28
C ASP A 129 1.64 -31.37 9.36
N ALA A 130 0.47 -31.71 9.90
CA ALA A 130 -0.55 -32.49 9.18
C ALA A 130 -1.14 -31.72 8.00
N GLY A 131 -1.23 -30.38 8.10
CA GLY A 131 -1.66 -29.50 7.01
C GLY A 131 -0.71 -29.60 5.81
N ALA A 132 0.60 -29.52 6.04
CA ALA A 132 1.61 -29.67 4.99
C ALA A 132 1.52 -31.04 4.29
N CYS A 133 1.31 -32.14 5.02
CA CYS A 133 1.06 -33.45 4.40
C CYS A 133 -0.20 -33.47 3.52
N ALA A 134 -1.26 -32.80 3.95
CA ALA A 134 -2.52 -32.69 3.20
C ALA A 134 -2.37 -31.82 1.94
N ASP A 135 -1.63 -30.71 2.02
CA ASP A 135 -1.31 -29.85 0.87
C ASP A 135 -0.48 -30.63 -0.18
N ILE A 136 0.53 -31.38 0.26
CA ILE A 136 1.36 -32.22 -0.62
C ILE A 136 0.49 -33.26 -1.35
N MET A 137 -0.39 -33.95 -0.61
CA MET A 137 -1.27 -34.96 -1.20
C MET A 137 -2.29 -34.35 -2.17
N THR A 138 -2.81 -33.17 -1.84
CA THR A 138 -3.67 -32.38 -2.74
C THR A 138 -2.93 -32.05 -4.04
N GLY A 139 -1.65 -31.65 -3.95
CA GLY A 139 -0.78 -31.42 -5.09
C GLY A 139 -0.60 -32.65 -5.99
N TRP A 140 -0.40 -33.83 -5.41
CA TRP A 140 -0.32 -35.10 -6.15
C TRP A 140 -1.62 -35.43 -6.89
N ILE A 141 -2.77 -35.25 -6.24
CA ILE A 141 -4.08 -35.48 -6.85
C ILE A 141 -4.35 -34.44 -7.96
N ASN A 142 -3.96 -33.17 -7.78
CA ASN A 142 -4.05 -32.15 -8.83
C ASN A 142 -3.24 -32.54 -10.07
N LYS A 143 -2.00 -33.00 -9.89
CA LYS A 143 -1.17 -33.48 -11.01
C LYS A 143 -1.81 -34.68 -11.71
N TRP A 144 -2.40 -35.62 -10.95
CA TRP A 144 -3.17 -36.73 -11.51
C TRP A 144 -4.42 -36.24 -12.27
N ALA A 145 -5.15 -35.24 -11.78
CA ALA A 145 -6.29 -34.67 -12.49
C ALA A 145 -5.90 -34.03 -13.83
N GLY A 146 -4.74 -33.35 -13.92
CA GLY A 146 -4.19 -32.75 -15.15
C GLY A 146 -4.55 -31.29 -15.39
N PRO A 147 -4.09 -30.70 -16.52
CA PRO A 147 -4.36 -29.31 -16.84
C PRO A 147 -5.86 -29.10 -16.92
N ARG A 148 -6.38 -28.37 -15.93
CA ARG A 148 -7.69 -27.77 -16.02
C ARG A 148 -7.54 -26.62 -17.01
N GLU A 149 -8.19 -26.72 -18.17
CA GLU A 149 -8.89 -25.55 -18.68
C GLU A 149 -9.74 -25.10 -17.48
N THR A 150 -9.32 -24.05 -16.79
CA THR A 150 -10.07 -23.50 -15.67
C THR A 150 -11.31 -22.86 -16.25
N SER A 151 -12.27 -23.67 -16.71
CA SER A 151 -13.65 -23.29 -16.52
C SER A 151 -13.79 -23.15 -15.01
N ALA A 152 -14.22 -21.96 -14.58
CA ALA A 152 -14.60 -21.69 -13.22
C ALA A 152 -15.73 -22.67 -12.83
N ASN A 153 -15.37 -23.90 -12.46
CA ASN A 153 -16.34 -24.90 -12.09
C ASN A 153 -16.76 -24.59 -10.65
N ASP A 154 -17.93 -23.96 -10.57
CA ASP A 154 -18.87 -23.90 -9.46
C ASP A 154 -18.29 -24.20 -8.09
N VAL A 155 -17.75 -23.16 -7.47
CA VAL A 155 -17.66 -23.12 -6.01
C VAL A 155 -19.10 -23.20 -5.50
N VAL A 156 -19.50 -24.39 -5.05
CA VAL A 156 -20.82 -24.61 -4.44
C VAL A 156 -20.83 -23.91 -3.10
N LEU A 157 -21.45 -22.73 -3.08
CA LEU A 157 -21.62 -21.93 -1.88
C LEU A 157 -22.49 -22.68 -0.86
N LYS A 158 -22.04 -22.73 0.40
CA LYS A 158 -22.84 -23.22 1.52
C LYS A 158 -23.14 -22.07 2.47
N ALA A 159 -24.39 -22.02 2.94
CA ALA A 159 -24.78 -21.05 3.96
C ALA A 159 -23.92 -21.23 5.23
N PRO A 160 -23.31 -20.15 5.76
CA PRO A 160 -22.72 -20.16 7.09
C PRO A 160 -23.84 -20.28 8.15
N ALA A 161 -23.47 -20.65 9.38
CA ALA A 161 -24.40 -20.58 10.50
C ALA A 161 -24.71 -19.10 10.82
N ASP A 162 -25.96 -18.80 11.16
CA ASP A 162 -26.34 -17.44 11.53
C ASP A 162 -25.63 -17.02 12.83
N ARG A 163 -24.91 -15.90 12.76
CA ARG A 163 -24.23 -15.28 13.89
C ARG A 163 -24.83 -13.90 14.15
N ALA A 164 -25.11 -13.61 15.42
CA ALA A 164 -25.47 -12.26 15.86
C ALA A 164 -24.24 -11.34 15.81
N ILE A 165 -24.45 -10.03 15.69
CA ILE A 165 -23.34 -9.08 15.78
C ILE A 165 -22.94 -8.98 17.25
N ASP A 166 -21.72 -9.42 17.58
CA ASP A 166 -21.22 -9.39 18.94
C ASP A 166 -20.90 -7.95 19.38
N ASN A 167 -21.21 -7.61 20.63
CA ASN A 167 -20.77 -6.36 21.26
C ASN A 167 -19.24 -6.44 21.43
N THR A 168 -18.49 -5.46 20.93
CA THR A 168 -17.02 -5.50 20.99
C THR A 168 -16.43 -4.30 21.68
N LYS A 169 -15.21 -4.45 22.23
CA LYS A 169 -14.50 -3.36 22.87
C LYS A 169 -13.43 -2.81 21.93
N SER A 170 -13.34 -1.49 21.82
CA SER A 170 -12.27 -0.81 21.08
C SER A 170 -11.27 -0.16 22.03
N PHE A 171 -10.02 -0.02 21.58
CA PHE A 171 -9.03 0.73 22.33
C PHE A 171 -9.41 2.21 22.38
N PRO A 172 -9.49 2.82 23.58
CA PRO A 172 -9.71 4.25 23.70
C PRO A 172 -8.52 5.03 23.10
N ILE A 173 -8.78 6.25 22.62
CA ILE A 173 -7.72 7.18 22.20
C ILE A 173 -6.82 7.50 23.40
N ASP A 174 -7.42 7.63 24.59
CA ASP A 174 -6.73 7.84 25.85
C ASP A 174 -6.11 6.54 26.40
N SER A 175 -4.89 6.62 26.93
CA SER A 175 -4.12 5.47 27.42
C SER A 175 -4.19 5.26 28.94
N SER A 176 -5.04 6.00 29.68
CA SER A 176 -5.09 5.94 31.16
C SER A 176 -5.46 4.56 31.70
N GLY A 177 -6.40 3.87 31.03
CA GLY A 177 -6.78 2.50 31.36
C GLY A 177 -5.61 1.54 31.19
N PHE A 178 -4.82 1.69 30.12
CA PHE A 178 -3.62 0.87 29.86
C PHE A 178 -2.50 1.16 30.86
N ALA A 179 -2.30 2.43 31.20
CA ALA A 179 -1.26 2.91 32.13
C ALA A 179 -1.39 2.29 33.52
N THR A 180 -2.62 2.02 33.97
CA THR A 180 -2.92 1.49 35.31
C THR A 180 -3.07 -0.03 35.36
N SER A 181 -3.12 -0.71 34.20
CA SER A 181 -3.40 -2.14 34.11
C SER A 181 -2.23 -2.94 33.54
N VAL A 182 -1.98 -2.81 32.24
CA VAL A 182 -1.01 -3.65 31.50
C VAL A 182 0.39 -3.05 31.50
N TYR A 183 0.50 -1.72 31.36
CA TYR A 183 1.78 -1.01 31.26
C TYR A 183 2.76 -1.27 32.44
N PRO A 184 2.31 -1.38 33.71
CA PRO A 184 3.21 -1.70 34.82
C PRO A 184 3.95 -3.02 34.64
N LEU A 185 3.28 -4.07 34.14
CA LEU A 185 3.90 -5.37 33.90
C LEU A 185 4.91 -5.32 32.75
N LEU A 186 4.58 -4.56 31.69
CA LEU A 186 5.46 -4.41 30.53
C LEU A 186 6.74 -3.66 30.91
N THR A 187 6.63 -2.58 31.67
CA THR A 187 7.79 -1.81 32.13
C THR A 187 8.64 -2.58 33.13
N GLU A 188 8.03 -3.35 34.04
CA GLU A 188 8.77 -4.14 35.02
C GLU A 188 9.53 -5.32 34.40
N TYR A 189 8.88 -6.07 33.50
CA TYR A 189 9.42 -7.35 33.02
C TYR A 189 9.92 -7.34 31.59
N CYS A 190 9.55 -6.35 30.76
CA CYS A 190 9.87 -6.33 29.34
C CYS A 190 10.80 -5.17 28.92
N SER A 191 10.97 -4.12 29.74
CA SER A 191 11.74 -2.91 29.38
C SER A 191 13.22 -3.14 29.08
N ALA A 192 13.81 -4.22 29.63
CA ALA A 192 15.21 -4.58 29.38
C ALA A 192 15.50 -4.98 27.91
N CYS A 193 14.46 -5.27 27.11
CA CYS A 193 14.57 -5.56 25.68
C CYS A 193 13.60 -4.71 24.82
N HIS A 194 12.36 -4.51 25.29
CA HIS A 194 11.27 -3.87 24.54
C HIS A 194 11.12 -2.37 24.83
N SER A 195 12.25 -1.68 25.01
CA SER A 195 12.33 -0.21 25.11
C SER A 195 13.40 0.31 24.15
N GLU A 196 13.21 1.53 23.64
CA GLU A 196 14.19 2.27 22.83
C GLU A 196 15.50 2.50 23.59
N SER A 197 15.43 2.52 24.92
CA SER A 197 16.57 2.72 25.82
C SER A 197 17.25 1.42 26.26
N ALA A 198 16.74 0.27 25.84
CA ALA A 198 17.22 -1.03 26.26
C ALA A 198 18.62 -1.36 25.71
N PRO A 199 19.49 -2.07 26.46
CA PRO A 199 20.77 -2.54 25.93
C PRO A 199 20.61 -3.51 24.74
N THR A 200 19.55 -4.31 24.73
CA THR A 200 19.20 -5.24 23.65
C THR A 200 17.85 -4.83 23.07
N ARG A 201 17.85 -3.79 22.24
CA ARG A 201 16.63 -3.23 21.63
C ARG A 201 15.94 -4.25 20.73
N GLN A 202 14.69 -4.58 21.06
CA GLN A 202 13.83 -5.49 20.32
C GLN A 202 12.46 -4.85 20.12
N GLN A 203 12.07 -4.67 18.86
CA GLN A 203 10.71 -4.22 18.55
C GLN A 203 9.69 -5.36 18.74
N PRO A 204 8.42 -5.04 19.07
CA PRO A 204 7.87 -3.70 19.29
C PRO A 204 8.27 -3.10 20.65
N TYR A 205 8.28 -1.76 20.75
CA TYR A 205 8.62 -1.04 22.00
C TYR A 205 7.44 -0.95 22.98
N ILE A 206 6.86 -2.11 23.32
CA ILE A 206 5.72 -2.26 24.24
C ILE A 206 6.02 -1.83 25.68
N ALA A 207 7.29 -1.65 26.02
CA ALA A 207 7.77 -1.18 27.31
C ALA A 207 8.61 0.09 27.17
N SER A 208 8.30 0.92 26.16
CA SER A 208 8.84 2.28 26.02
C SER A 208 8.65 3.07 27.31
N ALA A 209 9.58 3.98 27.61
CA ALA A 209 9.40 4.93 28.71
C ALA A 209 8.34 6.00 28.38
N ASP A 210 8.04 6.20 27.09
CA ASP A 210 6.92 7.00 26.63
C ASP A 210 5.65 6.13 26.59
N LEU A 211 4.67 6.47 27.43
CA LEU A 211 3.42 5.74 27.55
C LEU A 211 2.64 5.70 26.22
N ALA A 212 2.68 6.76 25.42
CA ALA A 212 1.95 6.80 24.14
C ALA A 212 2.56 5.80 23.16
N VAL A 213 3.90 5.75 23.09
CA VAL A 213 4.61 4.78 22.24
C VAL A 213 4.36 3.34 22.70
N ALA A 214 4.44 3.08 24.00
CA ALA A 214 4.14 1.76 24.56
C ALA A 214 2.69 1.34 24.32
N TYR A 215 1.75 2.27 24.46
CA TYR A 215 0.32 2.02 24.24
C TYR A 215 0.05 1.65 22.78
N GLU A 216 0.49 2.47 21.81
CA GLU A 216 0.33 2.17 20.38
C GLU A 216 1.00 0.85 20.01
N ALA A 217 2.21 0.59 20.50
CA ALA A 217 2.92 -0.66 20.27
C ALA A 217 2.20 -1.89 20.85
N ALA A 218 1.42 -1.72 21.93
CA ALA A 218 0.73 -2.81 22.62
C ALA A 218 -0.66 -3.13 22.02
N LYS A 219 -1.33 -2.18 21.35
CA LYS A 219 -2.71 -2.36 20.82
C LYS A 219 -2.86 -3.63 19.99
N SER A 220 -2.00 -3.83 18.99
CA SER A 220 -2.05 -5.01 18.11
C SER A 220 -1.73 -6.34 18.81
N ARG A 221 -1.24 -6.30 20.06
CA ARG A 221 -0.79 -7.45 20.85
C ARG A 221 -1.74 -7.82 21.99
N ILE A 222 -2.75 -6.99 22.23
CA ILE A 222 -3.79 -7.20 23.23
C ILE A 222 -5.10 -7.53 22.52
N ARG A 223 -5.82 -8.53 23.03
CA ARG A 223 -7.16 -8.90 22.59
C ARG A 223 -8.14 -8.53 23.71
N LEU A 224 -8.95 -7.49 23.48
CA LEU A 224 -9.84 -6.94 24.52
C LEU A 224 -10.98 -7.90 24.86
N ASP A 225 -11.57 -8.55 23.86
CA ASP A 225 -12.70 -9.46 24.05
C ASP A 225 -12.26 -10.88 24.43
N ASN A 226 -10.99 -11.24 24.16
CA ASN A 226 -10.39 -12.52 24.52
C ASN A 226 -8.98 -12.38 25.14
N PRO A 227 -8.86 -11.86 26.39
CA PRO A 227 -7.56 -11.57 27.00
C PRO A 227 -6.59 -12.76 27.04
N ALA A 228 -7.10 -13.99 27.14
CA ALA A 228 -6.29 -15.20 27.16
C ALA A 228 -5.51 -15.41 25.85
N GLN A 229 -6.03 -14.96 24.71
CA GLN A 229 -5.40 -15.09 23.39
C GLN A 229 -4.50 -13.90 23.01
N SER A 230 -4.37 -12.89 23.89
CA SER A 230 -3.45 -11.78 23.66
C SER A 230 -2.02 -12.29 23.43
N ARG A 231 -1.30 -11.75 22.44
CA ARG A 231 0.07 -12.18 22.12
C ARG A 231 1.01 -12.04 23.32
N LEU A 232 0.80 -11.01 24.16
CA LEU A 232 1.54 -10.82 25.41
C LEU A 232 1.36 -12.00 26.39
N VAL A 233 0.18 -12.60 26.41
CA VAL A 233 -0.15 -13.77 27.24
C VAL A 233 0.40 -15.04 26.61
N GLN A 234 0.20 -15.22 25.30
CA GLN A 234 0.67 -16.40 24.59
C GLN A 234 2.20 -16.50 24.56
N ARG A 235 2.91 -15.38 24.50
CA ARG A 235 4.38 -15.35 24.63
C ARG A 235 4.86 -15.94 25.95
N LEU A 236 4.15 -15.66 27.03
CA LEU A 236 4.47 -16.21 28.34
C LEU A 236 4.01 -17.67 28.44
N ARG A 237 2.77 -17.96 28.03
CA ARG A 237 2.13 -19.27 28.24
C ARG A 237 2.62 -20.37 27.31
N ALA A 238 2.59 -20.10 26.01
CA ALA A 238 2.87 -21.09 24.97
C ALA A 238 4.36 -21.05 24.57
N ASP A 239 4.91 -19.85 24.38
CA ASP A 239 6.30 -19.70 23.91
C ASP A 239 7.33 -19.76 25.05
N SER A 240 6.90 -19.76 26.32
CA SER A 240 7.77 -19.75 27.51
C SER A 240 8.84 -18.64 27.50
N HIS A 241 8.45 -17.44 27.06
CA HIS A 241 9.37 -16.34 26.80
C HIS A 241 9.69 -15.52 28.06
N ASN A 242 10.92 -15.64 28.59
CA ASN A 242 11.47 -14.78 29.66
C ASN A 242 10.52 -14.55 30.85
N CYS A 243 9.84 -15.61 31.28
CA CYS A 243 8.88 -15.57 32.36
C CYS A 243 9.54 -15.18 33.69
N TRP A 244 8.88 -14.34 34.49
CA TRP A 244 9.39 -13.96 35.79
C TRP A 244 9.14 -15.06 36.83
N GLY A 245 10.05 -15.17 37.80
CA GLY A 245 9.99 -16.21 38.83
C GLY A 245 10.15 -17.64 38.30
N ASN A 246 10.57 -17.83 37.04
CA ASN A 246 10.62 -19.12 36.34
C ASN A 246 9.27 -19.87 36.28
N ASP A 247 8.14 -19.15 36.37
CA ASP A 247 6.81 -19.71 36.25
C ASP A 247 6.03 -19.01 35.13
N CYS A 248 6.06 -19.63 33.96
CA CYS A 248 5.40 -19.13 32.75
C CYS A 248 3.87 -19.18 32.83
N ALA A 249 3.31 -20.14 33.57
CA ALA A 249 1.87 -20.23 33.75
C ALA A 249 1.39 -19.09 34.66
N ALA A 250 2.08 -18.84 35.77
CA ALA A 250 1.77 -17.73 36.66
C ALA A 250 1.97 -16.37 35.97
N SER A 251 3.10 -16.19 35.27
CA SER A 251 3.39 -14.96 34.51
C SER A 251 2.30 -14.65 33.48
N ALA A 252 1.90 -15.66 32.70
CA ALA A 252 0.83 -15.53 31.71
C ALA A 252 -0.53 -15.21 32.35
N ASN A 253 -0.86 -15.83 33.48
CA ASN A 253 -2.10 -15.56 34.19
C ASN A 253 -2.14 -14.14 34.75
N GLN A 254 -1.02 -13.61 35.24
CA GLN A 254 -0.91 -12.24 35.71
C GLN A 254 -1.05 -11.23 34.55
N MET A 255 -0.39 -11.48 33.42
CA MET A 255 -0.56 -10.66 32.20
C MET A 255 -1.99 -10.72 31.67
N GLN A 256 -2.61 -11.90 31.64
CA GLN A 256 -4.01 -12.06 31.22
C GLN A 256 -4.94 -11.30 32.15
N ALA A 257 -4.74 -11.37 33.47
CA ALA A 257 -5.55 -10.65 34.44
C ALA A 257 -5.44 -9.13 34.27
N ALA A 258 -4.24 -8.61 34.01
CA ALA A 258 -4.03 -7.19 33.72
C ALA A 258 -4.77 -6.76 32.45
N ILE A 259 -4.69 -7.55 31.37
CA ILE A 259 -5.43 -7.27 30.13
C ILE A 259 -6.94 -7.39 30.33
N GLN A 260 -7.40 -8.36 31.11
CA GLN A 260 -8.81 -8.50 31.44
C GLN A 260 -9.32 -7.30 32.25
N ALA A 261 -8.54 -6.80 33.20
CA ALA A 261 -8.87 -5.60 33.95
C ALA A 261 -8.97 -4.38 33.02
N PHE A 262 -8.01 -4.24 32.09
CA PHE A 262 -8.07 -3.20 31.07
C PHE A 262 -9.34 -3.31 30.23
N ALA A 263 -9.59 -4.47 29.65
CA ALA A 263 -10.77 -4.71 28.83
C ALA A 263 -12.07 -4.47 29.59
N ASN A 264 -12.17 -4.87 30.86
CA ASN A 264 -13.37 -4.65 31.68
C ASN A 264 -13.65 -3.18 31.99
N SER A 265 -12.64 -2.30 31.88
CA SER A 265 -12.84 -0.85 32.00
C SER A 265 -13.48 -0.21 30.76
N LEU A 266 -13.56 -0.94 29.65
CA LEU A 266 -14.06 -0.44 28.38
C LEU A 266 -15.55 -0.78 28.22
N THR A 267 -16.32 0.20 27.78
CA THR A 267 -17.71 0.00 27.36
C THR A 267 -17.72 -0.73 26.03
N ALA A 268 -18.48 -1.81 25.92
CA ALA A 268 -18.67 -2.49 24.65
C ALA A 268 -19.50 -1.61 23.71
N ILE A 269 -19.13 -1.59 22.45
CA ILE A 269 -19.87 -0.90 21.41
C ILE A 269 -21.00 -1.81 20.95
N GLU A 270 -22.23 -1.35 21.16
CA GLU A 270 -23.42 -1.99 20.63
C GLU A 270 -23.71 -1.45 19.23
N VAL A 271 -24.20 -2.32 18.35
CA VAL A 271 -24.71 -1.91 17.05
C VAL A 271 -25.91 -1.00 17.29
N ASP A 272 -25.93 0.17 16.64
CA ASP A 272 -27.09 1.06 16.67
C ASP A 272 -28.34 0.27 16.22
N PRO A 273 -29.36 0.11 17.09
CA PRO A 273 -30.53 -0.71 16.80
C PRO A 273 -31.37 -0.17 15.64
N ASP A 274 -31.19 1.10 15.26
CA ASP A 274 -31.88 1.68 14.11
C ASP A 274 -31.23 1.29 12.77
N LEU A 275 -30.01 0.75 12.78
CA LEU A 275 -29.35 0.29 11.56
C LEU A 275 -30.06 -0.93 10.97
N VAL A 276 -30.25 -0.89 9.65
CA VAL A 276 -30.66 -2.08 8.88
C VAL A 276 -29.41 -2.91 8.61
N VAL A 277 -29.29 -4.08 9.26
CA VAL A 277 -28.06 -4.90 9.25
C VAL A 277 -28.27 -6.32 8.73
N SER A 278 -27.26 -6.87 8.06
CA SER A 278 -27.20 -8.31 7.75
C SER A 278 -26.88 -9.14 9.00
N LYS A 279 -26.95 -10.48 8.90
CA LYS A 279 -26.25 -11.35 9.88
C LYS A 279 -24.74 -11.16 9.76
N ALA A 280 -24.04 -11.52 10.84
CA ALA A 280 -22.60 -11.35 10.94
C ALA A 280 -21.85 -12.60 10.44
N VAL A 281 -20.62 -12.43 9.93
CA VAL A 281 -19.75 -13.52 9.46
C VAL A 281 -18.30 -13.25 9.83
N GLY A 282 -17.56 -14.27 10.26
CA GLY A 282 -16.11 -14.21 10.45
C GLY A 282 -15.35 -14.94 9.34
N LEU A 283 -14.02 -14.80 9.28
CA LEU A 283 -13.20 -15.56 8.32
C LEU A 283 -13.21 -17.06 8.60
N GLY A 284 -13.43 -17.49 9.85
CA GLY A 284 -13.60 -18.90 10.21
C GLY A 284 -14.87 -19.53 9.64
N ASP A 285 -15.88 -18.71 9.31
CA ASP A 285 -17.14 -19.14 8.69
C ASP A 285 -17.07 -19.12 7.16
N ALA A 286 -15.97 -18.64 6.60
CA ALA A 286 -15.83 -18.34 5.20
C ALA A 286 -15.56 -19.59 4.34
N PHE A 287 -16.02 -19.53 3.10
CA PHE A 287 -15.58 -20.48 2.09
C PHE A 287 -14.17 -20.10 1.64
N VAL A 288 -13.18 -20.95 1.90
CA VAL A 288 -11.82 -20.75 1.40
C VAL A 288 -11.80 -21.09 -0.09
N LEU A 289 -11.63 -20.07 -0.92
CA LEU A 289 -11.20 -20.25 -2.29
C LEU A 289 -9.73 -20.65 -2.22
N SER A 290 -9.46 -21.95 -2.15
CA SER A 290 -8.12 -22.45 -2.46
C SER A 290 -7.75 -21.97 -3.86
N SER A 291 -6.46 -21.69 -4.09
CA SER A 291 -5.90 -21.02 -5.27
C SER A 291 -6.05 -21.80 -6.60
N GLY A 292 -7.25 -22.31 -6.89
CA GLY A 292 -7.62 -22.85 -8.18
C GLY A 292 -7.48 -21.76 -9.24
N GLY A 293 -6.89 -22.12 -10.38
CA GLY A 293 -6.56 -21.16 -11.44
C GLY A 293 -5.07 -20.86 -11.56
N ARG A 294 -4.24 -21.12 -10.54
CA ARG A 294 -2.78 -20.97 -10.65
C ARG A 294 -2.20 -22.05 -11.58
N ILE A 295 -1.25 -21.64 -12.40
CA ILE A 295 -0.37 -22.50 -13.19
C ILE A 295 0.78 -22.98 -12.29
N ASP A 296 0.51 -24.08 -11.59
CA ASP A 296 1.46 -24.74 -10.66
C ASP A 296 2.29 -25.85 -11.35
N SER A 297 2.30 -25.90 -12.69
CA SER A 297 3.10 -26.87 -13.44
C SER A 297 4.59 -26.67 -13.20
N ASP A 298 5.33 -27.78 -13.22
CA ASP A 298 6.81 -27.78 -13.10
C ASP A 298 7.38 -27.22 -11.79
N ILE A 299 6.55 -26.96 -10.77
CA ILE A 299 7.02 -26.61 -9.43
C ILE A 299 7.82 -27.76 -8.82
N ILE A 300 9.03 -27.43 -8.34
CA ILE A 300 9.95 -28.35 -7.67
C ILE A 300 10.25 -27.95 -6.22
N ALA A 301 9.90 -26.73 -5.79
CA ALA A 301 9.87 -26.30 -4.39
C ALA A 301 8.73 -25.29 -4.22
N LYS A 302 7.90 -25.41 -3.17
CA LYS A 302 6.71 -24.57 -2.95
C LYS A 302 6.54 -24.21 -1.48
N TYR A 303 6.32 -22.92 -1.20
CA TYR A 303 6.08 -22.42 0.15
C TYR A 303 4.93 -21.43 0.14
N GLU A 304 3.79 -21.87 0.70
CA GLU A 304 2.59 -21.04 0.88
C GLU A 304 2.47 -20.50 2.31
N PHE A 305 3.36 -20.94 3.22
CA PHE A 305 3.44 -20.48 4.60
C PHE A 305 2.15 -20.66 5.43
N LYS A 306 1.29 -21.60 5.03
CA LYS A 306 0.02 -21.95 5.72
C LYS A 306 0.23 -22.46 7.15
N THR A 307 1.40 -23.04 7.45
CA THR A 307 1.72 -23.59 8.78
C THR A 307 1.59 -22.54 9.89
N GLY A 308 2.02 -21.29 9.64
CA GLY A 308 1.78 -20.14 10.53
C GLY A 308 2.43 -20.20 11.92
N LYS A 309 3.18 -21.25 12.24
CA LYS A 309 3.76 -21.50 13.58
C LYS A 309 5.01 -22.37 13.52
N GLY A 310 5.75 -22.40 14.63
CA GLY A 310 7.00 -23.16 14.74
C GLY A 310 8.17 -22.48 14.02
N THR A 311 9.24 -23.24 13.76
CA THR A 311 10.50 -22.73 13.19
C THR A 311 10.82 -23.32 11.82
N VAL A 312 9.84 -23.94 11.15
CA VAL A 312 10.02 -24.59 9.84
C VAL A 312 8.87 -24.18 8.92
N ALA A 313 9.21 -23.69 7.73
CA ALA A 313 8.29 -23.57 6.62
C ALA A 313 8.47 -24.78 5.68
N PHE A 314 7.45 -25.62 5.60
CA PHE A 314 7.50 -26.87 4.84
C PHE A 314 7.40 -26.64 3.34
N ASP A 315 8.19 -27.41 2.60
CA ASP A 315 8.12 -27.47 1.15
C ASP A 315 6.96 -28.37 0.71
N THR A 316 5.89 -27.75 0.21
CA THR A 316 4.66 -28.44 -0.19
C THR A 316 4.62 -28.85 -1.66
N SER A 317 5.75 -28.75 -2.40
CA SER A 317 5.83 -29.15 -3.81
C SER A 317 5.57 -30.64 -4.06
N GLY A 318 5.76 -31.46 -3.02
CA GLY A 318 5.68 -32.91 -3.10
C GLY A 318 6.82 -33.57 -3.87
N ILE A 319 7.94 -32.86 -4.07
CA ILE A 319 9.14 -33.36 -4.77
C ILE A 319 10.26 -33.59 -3.77
N ASP A 320 10.81 -34.81 -3.76
CA ASP A 320 11.94 -35.20 -2.92
C ASP A 320 13.31 -34.89 -3.60
N PRO A 321 14.39 -34.69 -2.80
CA PRO A 321 14.38 -34.41 -1.37
C PRO A 321 13.65 -33.10 -1.05
N VAL A 322 12.85 -33.09 0.02
CA VAL A 322 12.15 -31.87 0.48
C VAL A 322 13.14 -30.78 0.89
N ALA A 323 12.86 -29.54 0.49
CA ALA A 323 13.72 -28.38 0.77
C ALA A 323 13.18 -27.52 1.92
N ASP A 324 12.63 -28.13 2.98
CA ASP A 324 12.05 -27.41 4.12
C ASP A 324 12.97 -26.27 4.64
N LEU A 325 12.40 -25.08 4.79
CA LEU A 325 13.12 -23.88 5.20
C LEU A 325 13.09 -23.74 6.73
N ASN A 326 14.26 -23.81 7.35
CA ASN A 326 14.42 -23.53 8.78
C ASN A 326 14.47 -22.03 9.00
N LEU A 327 13.64 -21.51 9.90
CA LEU A 327 13.58 -20.09 10.27
C LEU A 327 14.68 -19.80 11.30
N ILE A 328 15.60 -18.91 10.97
CA ILE A 328 16.81 -18.61 11.77
C ILE A 328 16.88 -17.09 12.01
N GLY A 329 17.08 -16.69 13.26
CA GLY A 329 17.19 -15.27 13.63
C GLY A 329 15.83 -14.59 13.70
N ASN A 330 15.75 -13.32 13.27
CA ASN A 330 14.55 -12.50 13.37
C ASN A 330 13.60 -12.76 12.18
N VAL A 331 12.88 -13.88 12.25
CA VAL A 331 11.85 -14.27 11.28
C VAL A 331 10.55 -14.58 12.03
N THR A 332 9.45 -13.97 11.59
CA THR A 332 8.13 -14.15 12.23
C THR A 332 7.07 -14.56 11.23
N TRP A 333 6.13 -15.40 11.63
CA TRP A 333 4.95 -15.73 10.83
C TRP A 333 4.01 -14.52 10.70
N SER A 334 3.39 -14.39 9.53
CA SER A 334 2.27 -13.47 9.30
C SER A 334 0.95 -14.20 9.44
N SER A 335 -0.06 -13.52 9.96
CA SER A 335 -1.43 -14.02 10.04
C SER A 335 -2.08 -14.18 8.65
N ALA A 336 -1.59 -13.44 7.65
CA ALA A 336 -2.10 -13.45 6.28
C ALA A 336 -1.49 -14.57 5.40
N TRP A 337 -0.93 -15.63 6.00
CA TRP A 337 -0.02 -16.58 5.36
C TRP A 337 1.24 -15.91 4.81
N GLY A 338 2.37 -16.19 5.44
CA GLY A 338 3.67 -15.66 5.06
C GLY A 338 4.68 -15.70 6.20
N ILE A 339 5.88 -15.26 5.88
CA ILE A 339 6.95 -15.00 6.86
C ILE A 339 7.51 -13.60 6.63
N LYS A 340 7.87 -12.93 7.72
CA LYS A 340 8.47 -11.60 7.73
C LYS A 340 9.90 -11.70 8.23
N PHE A 341 10.82 -11.06 7.50
CA PHE A 341 12.25 -10.99 7.79
C PHE A 341 12.61 -9.60 8.33
N ALA A 342 13.43 -9.57 9.36
CA ALA A 342 14.02 -8.34 9.89
C ALA A 342 15.49 -8.59 10.30
N ASP A 343 16.26 -7.51 10.43
CA ASP A 343 17.67 -7.53 10.83
C ASP A 343 18.53 -8.53 10.03
N THR A 344 18.95 -9.65 10.64
CA THR A 344 19.75 -10.72 10.01
C THR A 344 18.98 -12.03 9.90
N GLY A 345 17.66 -12.00 10.05
CA GLY A 345 16.78 -13.15 9.89
C GLY A 345 16.90 -13.79 8.52
N ARG A 346 16.77 -15.12 8.46
CA ARG A 346 16.75 -15.88 7.20
C ARG A 346 15.98 -17.17 7.34
N ALA A 347 15.45 -17.67 6.23
CA ALA A 347 14.87 -19.00 6.13
C ALA A 347 15.76 -19.86 5.22
N GLN A 348 16.20 -21.02 5.67
CA GLN A 348 17.27 -21.77 5.00
C GLN A 348 16.98 -23.28 4.95
N ALA A 349 17.05 -23.85 3.75
CA ALA A 349 17.00 -25.28 3.54
C ALA A 349 18.36 -25.94 3.82
N THR A 350 18.36 -27.26 4.05
CA THR A 350 19.62 -28.01 4.10
C THR A 350 20.23 -28.13 2.70
N VAL A 351 21.55 -28.34 2.61
CA VAL A 351 22.23 -28.63 1.34
C VAL A 351 21.62 -29.87 0.67
N THR A 352 21.38 -30.93 1.46
CA THR A 352 20.75 -32.16 0.96
C THR A 352 19.34 -31.92 0.41
N GLY A 353 18.52 -31.14 1.10
CA GLY A 353 17.18 -30.77 0.63
C GLY A 353 17.21 -29.90 -0.62
N SER A 354 18.20 -29.01 -0.72
CA SER A 354 18.36 -28.08 -1.85
C SER A 354 18.90 -28.77 -3.11
N ARG A 355 19.48 -29.96 -2.99
CA ARG A 355 20.13 -30.68 -4.10
C ARG A 355 19.21 -30.91 -5.30
N LYS A 356 17.90 -31.07 -5.10
CA LYS A 356 16.94 -31.19 -6.20
C LYS A 356 16.95 -29.99 -7.14
N LEU A 357 17.26 -28.80 -6.65
CA LEU A 357 17.38 -27.60 -7.49
C LEU A 357 18.55 -27.75 -8.46
N TYR A 358 19.67 -28.32 -8.01
CA TYR A 358 20.77 -28.63 -8.91
C TYR A 358 20.37 -29.70 -9.95
N ASP A 359 19.87 -30.85 -9.49
CA ASP A 359 19.61 -31.99 -10.37
C ASP A 359 18.53 -31.69 -11.42
N LEU A 360 17.45 -30.98 -11.02
CA LEU A 360 16.30 -30.73 -11.89
C LEU A 360 16.47 -29.48 -12.77
N LEU A 361 17.06 -28.39 -12.26
CA LEU A 361 17.23 -27.17 -13.06
C LEU A 361 18.37 -27.28 -14.07
N LEU A 362 19.46 -27.99 -13.73
CA LEU A 362 20.50 -28.29 -14.70
C LEU A 362 20.00 -29.30 -15.76
N GLY A 363 19.14 -30.23 -15.34
CA GLY A 363 18.51 -31.20 -16.24
C GLY A 363 17.55 -30.59 -17.26
N SER A 364 16.81 -29.54 -16.87
CA SER A 364 15.94 -28.79 -17.80
C SER A 364 16.70 -27.72 -18.58
N GLY A 365 17.74 -27.13 -18.00
CA GLY A 365 18.50 -26.01 -18.57
C GLY A 365 17.75 -24.67 -18.51
N GLU A 366 16.63 -24.60 -17.79
CA GLU A 366 15.75 -23.44 -17.65
C GLU A 366 15.05 -23.47 -16.28
N TYR A 367 14.62 -22.31 -15.78
CA TYR A 367 13.92 -22.24 -14.50
C TYR A 367 13.11 -20.96 -14.33
N THR A 368 12.27 -20.93 -13.31
CA THR A 368 11.59 -19.71 -12.83
C THR A 368 11.55 -19.68 -11.31
N ILE A 369 11.83 -18.52 -10.73
CA ILE A 369 11.61 -18.21 -9.31
C ILE A 369 10.41 -17.27 -9.26
N GLU A 370 9.33 -17.71 -8.65
CA GLU A 370 8.11 -16.93 -8.47
C GLU A 370 7.97 -16.54 -7.00
N THR A 371 7.75 -15.25 -6.72
CA THR A 371 7.56 -14.75 -5.36
C THR A 371 6.39 -13.77 -5.26
N TRP A 372 5.79 -13.73 -4.09
CA TRP A 372 4.93 -12.63 -3.67
C TRP A 372 5.51 -11.98 -2.42
N ILE A 373 5.98 -10.74 -2.57
CA ILE A 373 6.78 -10.05 -1.54
C ILE A 373 6.24 -8.65 -1.23
N ILE A 374 6.55 -8.17 -0.03
CA ILE A 374 6.37 -6.78 0.42
C ILE A 374 7.71 -6.31 0.99
N PRO A 375 8.48 -5.49 0.27
CA PRO A 375 9.65 -4.82 0.84
C PRO A 375 9.27 -3.94 2.03
N ASP A 376 9.96 -4.06 3.16
CA ASP A 376 9.76 -3.17 4.31
C ASP A 376 10.45 -1.80 4.10
N SER A 377 11.50 -1.78 3.28
CA SER A 377 12.25 -0.58 2.88
C SER A 377 12.55 -0.64 1.39
N LEU A 378 12.62 0.51 0.74
CA LEU A 378 13.15 0.61 -0.62
C LEU A 378 14.67 0.77 -0.60
N ASP A 379 15.23 1.51 0.36
CA ASP A 379 16.67 1.58 0.61
C ASP A 379 17.16 0.26 1.25
N GLN A 380 17.60 -0.68 0.41
CA GLN A 380 18.14 -1.99 0.77
C GLN A 380 19.17 -2.43 -0.25
N GLY A 381 20.12 -3.27 0.17
CA GLY A 381 21.25 -3.66 -0.67
C GLY A 381 22.33 -2.57 -0.71
N ALA A 382 23.51 -2.90 -1.25
CA ALA A 382 24.63 -1.96 -1.28
C ALA A 382 24.92 -1.39 -2.68
N ASN A 383 24.58 -2.15 -3.72
CA ASN A 383 24.67 -1.81 -5.15
C ASN A 383 24.12 -2.99 -5.96
N ASP A 384 24.02 -2.84 -7.29
CA ASP A 384 23.53 -3.85 -8.22
C ASP A 384 24.27 -5.19 -8.16
N ASN A 385 25.59 -5.18 -7.95
CA ASN A 385 26.39 -6.40 -7.82
C ASN A 385 26.32 -6.99 -6.39
N ASN A 386 25.74 -6.24 -5.47
CA ASN A 386 25.60 -6.60 -4.07
C ASN A 386 24.21 -6.28 -3.48
N PRO A 387 23.12 -6.83 -4.05
CA PRO A 387 21.77 -6.56 -3.58
C PRO A 387 21.47 -7.23 -2.23
N ALA A 388 20.42 -6.78 -1.55
CA ALA A 388 19.77 -7.56 -0.50
C ALA A 388 19.23 -8.87 -1.08
N ARG A 389 19.34 -10.00 -0.38
CA ARG A 389 18.95 -11.32 -0.89
C ARG A 389 17.51 -11.64 -0.55
N ILE A 390 16.63 -11.66 -1.55
CA ILE A 390 15.24 -12.11 -1.38
C ILE A 390 15.23 -13.64 -1.40
N VAL A 391 15.76 -14.26 -2.46
CA VAL A 391 15.90 -15.72 -2.61
C VAL A 391 17.23 -16.04 -3.28
N SER A 392 18.02 -16.94 -2.69
CA SER A 392 19.32 -17.36 -3.24
C SER A 392 19.50 -18.86 -3.15
N TYR A 393 20.15 -19.44 -4.17
CA TYR A 393 20.74 -20.78 -4.09
C TYR A 393 22.25 -20.63 -4.15
N SER A 394 22.88 -20.52 -2.98
CA SER A 394 24.23 -19.99 -2.82
C SER A 394 25.00 -20.67 -1.69
N GLY A 395 26.32 -20.48 -1.71
CA GLY A 395 27.23 -20.91 -0.64
C GLY A 395 27.83 -19.73 0.15
N SER A 396 27.95 -18.56 -0.48
CA SER A 396 28.55 -17.37 0.14
C SER A 396 28.15 -16.07 -0.56
N THR A 397 28.61 -14.93 -0.03
CA THR A 397 28.43 -13.62 -0.67
C THR A 397 29.10 -13.48 -2.04
N THR A 398 29.95 -14.42 -2.44
CA THR A 398 30.70 -14.37 -3.71
C THR A 398 30.48 -15.61 -4.59
N GLU A 399 29.69 -16.59 -4.15
CA GLU A 399 29.46 -17.84 -4.89
C GLU A 399 28.00 -18.27 -4.84
N ARG A 400 27.40 -18.47 -6.02
CA ARG A 400 26.00 -18.90 -6.16
C ARG A 400 25.72 -19.62 -7.46
N ASN A 401 24.55 -20.24 -7.50
CA ASN A 401 23.92 -20.69 -8.72
C ASN A 401 22.90 -19.66 -9.22
N PHE A 402 22.05 -19.12 -8.33
CA PHE A 402 21.18 -18.00 -8.64
C PHE A 402 20.89 -17.11 -7.43
N THR A 403 20.40 -15.89 -7.68
CA THR A 403 19.81 -14.98 -6.70
C THR A 403 18.75 -14.10 -7.36
N LEU A 404 17.60 -13.98 -6.70
CA LEU A 404 16.69 -12.84 -6.83
C LEU A 404 16.95 -11.91 -5.65
N GLY A 405 17.26 -10.65 -5.93
CA GLY A 405 17.59 -9.64 -4.94
C GLY A 405 16.93 -8.29 -5.19
N GLN A 406 17.15 -7.38 -4.26
CA GLN A 406 16.73 -5.98 -4.35
C GLN A 406 17.93 -5.07 -4.11
N TYR A 407 18.04 -4.02 -4.93
CA TYR A 407 18.90 -2.88 -4.63
C TYR A 407 18.11 -1.59 -4.87
N ASP A 408 17.97 -0.76 -3.84
CA ASP A 408 17.12 0.43 -3.87
C ASP A 408 15.73 0.11 -4.48
N TYR A 409 15.34 0.84 -5.53
CA TYR A 409 14.07 0.69 -6.22
C TYR A 409 14.06 -0.40 -7.30
N ASN A 410 15.09 -1.25 -7.35
CA ASN A 410 15.29 -2.24 -8.40
C ASN A 410 15.24 -3.69 -7.92
N TYR A 411 14.76 -4.54 -8.81
CA TYR A 411 14.90 -5.99 -8.68
C TYR A 411 16.10 -6.47 -9.49
N ILE A 412 16.85 -7.40 -8.91
CA ILE A 412 18.13 -7.89 -9.46
C ILE A 412 18.09 -9.41 -9.62
N GLY A 413 18.39 -9.89 -10.82
CA GLY A 413 18.56 -11.30 -11.15
C GLY A 413 20.03 -11.65 -11.38
N MET A 414 20.56 -12.59 -10.60
CA MET A 414 21.92 -13.11 -10.75
C MET A 414 21.85 -14.62 -11.01
N ASN A 415 22.62 -15.15 -11.96
CA ASN A 415 22.78 -16.59 -12.11
C ASN A 415 24.10 -16.96 -12.75
N ARG A 416 24.59 -18.15 -12.42
CA ARG A 416 25.85 -18.70 -12.92
C ARG A 416 25.62 -19.40 -14.25
N THR A 417 26.38 -19.00 -15.27
CA THR A 417 26.26 -19.45 -16.65
C THR A 417 27.65 -19.58 -17.27
N GLY A 418 27.72 -19.96 -18.54
CA GLY A 418 28.97 -19.94 -19.31
C GLY A 418 29.56 -18.54 -19.54
N GLU A 419 28.77 -17.48 -19.37
CA GLU A 419 29.16 -16.08 -19.60
C GLU A 419 29.12 -15.23 -18.31
N SER A 420 28.93 -15.86 -17.16
CA SER A 420 28.99 -15.20 -15.85
C SER A 420 30.03 -15.84 -14.93
N ASP A 421 30.48 -15.08 -13.94
CA ASP A 421 31.45 -15.56 -12.96
C ASP A 421 30.80 -16.46 -11.87
N ALA A 422 31.61 -16.90 -10.89
CA ALA A 422 31.10 -17.73 -9.78
C ALA A 422 30.05 -17.02 -8.92
N ASN A 423 30.02 -15.68 -8.96
CA ASN A 423 29.08 -14.83 -8.26
C ASN A 423 27.80 -14.57 -9.06
N GLY A 424 27.73 -15.04 -10.31
CA GLY A 424 26.62 -14.79 -11.22
C GLY A 424 26.61 -13.38 -11.83
N GLU A 425 27.77 -12.73 -11.91
CA GLU A 425 27.96 -11.44 -12.58
C GLU A 425 28.35 -11.62 -14.06
N PRO A 426 27.90 -10.75 -15.00
CA PRO A 426 27.14 -9.51 -14.74
C PRO A 426 25.68 -9.78 -14.34
N VAL A 427 25.05 -8.83 -13.63
CA VAL A 427 23.66 -8.95 -13.18
C VAL A 427 22.65 -8.53 -14.24
N LEU A 428 21.40 -8.97 -14.12
CA LEU A 428 20.24 -8.32 -14.73
C LEU A 428 19.59 -7.44 -13.66
N ALA A 429 19.40 -6.16 -13.93
CA ALA A 429 18.72 -5.21 -13.05
C ALA A 429 17.56 -4.55 -13.80
N THR A 430 16.51 -4.16 -13.09
CA THR A 430 15.49 -3.27 -13.64
C THR A 430 16.02 -1.86 -13.82
N ASP A 431 15.54 -1.10 -14.80
CA ASP A 431 15.90 0.31 -15.02
C ASP A 431 15.59 1.20 -13.80
N ASP A 432 16.59 1.94 -13.32
CA ASP A 432 16.48 2.87 -12.19
C ASP A 432 15.33 3.87 -12.32
N ASN A 433 15.04 4.32 -13.55
CA ASN A 433 14.00 5.32 -13.80
C ASN A 433 12.59 4.75 -13.63
N ASP A 434 12.43 3.44 -13.74
CA ASP A 434 11.15 2.77 -13.62
C ASP A 434 10.73 2.51 -12.17
N GLN A 435 11.69 2.55 -11.24
CA GLN A 435 11.47 2.37 -9.79
C GLN A 435 10.54 1.19 -9.46
N ARG A 436 10.86 0.01 -10.00
CA ARG A 436 9.96 -1.15 -10.02
C ARG A 436 9.66 -1.72 -8.63
N ALA A 437 10.59 -1.65 -7.68
CA ALA A 437 10.36 -2.08 -6.30
C ALA A 437 9.54 -1.04 -5.53
N GLN A 438 8.47 -1.50 -4.89
CA GLN A 438 7.50 -0.67 -4.17
C GLN A 438 7.21 -1.29 -2.80
N ALA A 439 6.94 -0.47 -1.78
CA ALA A 439 6.63 -0.92 -0.42
C ALA A 439 5.17 -1.41 -0.30
N SER A 440 4.76 -2.29 -1.21
CA SER A 440 3.44 -2.90 -1.29
C SER A 440 3.57 -4.35 -1.77
N LEU A 441 2.48 -5.12 -1.72
CA LEU A 441 2.49 -6.51 -2.18
C LEU A 441 2.73 -6.56 -3.69
N GLN A 442 3.84 -7.16 -4.10
CA GLN A 442 4.22 -7.32 -5.50
C GLN A 442 4.44 -8.78 -5.84
N HIS A 443 4.01 -9.15 -7.05
CA HIS A 443 4.36 -10.42 -7.68
C HIS A 443 5.66 -10.23 -8.46
N VAL A 444 6.74 -10.86 -8.02
CA VAL A 444 8.07 -10.68 -8.61
C VAL A 444 8.58 -12.03 -9.09
N VAL A 445 8.91 -12.11 -10.37
CA VAL A 445 9.31 -13.35 -11.03
C VAL A 445 10.65 -13.15 -11.75
N LEU A 446 11.61 -14.04 -11.47
CA LEU A 446 12.84 -14.18 -12.26
C LEU A 446 12.73 -15.48 -13.08
N SER A 447 12.69 -15.36 -14.40
CA SER A 447 12.74 -16.49 -15.33
C SER A 447 14.09 -16.53 -16.03
N TYR A 448 14.56 -17.72 -16.39
CA TYR A 448 15.76 -17.90 -17.21
C TYR A 448 15.54 -19.02 -18.22
N ASP A 449 15.86 -18.74 -19.48
CA ASP A 449 15.97 -19.72 -20.55
C ASP A 449 17.23 -19.45 -21.40
N PRO A 450 17.82 -20.49 -22.05
CA PRO A 450 19.09 -20.34 -22.75
C PRO A 450 19.01 -19.51 -24.04
N ILE A 451 17.81 -19.17 -24.52
CA ILE A 451 17.63 -18.37 -25.73
C ILE A 451 17.51 -16.89 -25.36
N ARG A 452 16.68 -16.57 -24.36
CA ARG A 452 16.34 -15.19 -23.99
C ARG A 452 17.17 -14.67 -22.81
N GLY A 453 17.88 -15.54 -22.10
CA GLY A 453 18.58 -15.20 -20.87
C GLY A 453 17.62 -15.03 -19.68
N ARG A 454 18.08 -14.30 -18.67
CA ARG A 454 17.26 -13.88 -17.53
C ARG A 454 16.20 -12.88 -17.97
N ARG A 455 15.04 -12.93 -17.32
CA ARG A 455 13.96 -11.95 -17.46
C ARG A 455 13.30 -11.70 -16.10
N LEU A 456 13.03 -10.43 -15.82
CA LEU A 456 12.29 -10.00 -14.63
C LEU A 456 10.86 -9.63 -15.02
N TYR A 457 9.93 -10.00 -14.15
CA TYR A 457 8.54 -9.62 -14.25
C TYR A 457 8.09 -9.04 -12.91
N VAL A 458 7.33 -7.96 -12.96
CA VAL A 458 6.73 -7.32 -11.79
C VAL A 458 5.23 -7.17 -12.05
N ASN A 459 4.41 -7.70 -11.15
CA ASN A 459 2.95 -7.68 -11.23
C ASN A 459 2.40 -8.26 -12.54
N GLY A 460 2.98 -9.40 -12.96
CA GLY A 460 2.58 -10.09 -14.19
C GLY A 460 3.13 -9.50 -15.49
N GLU A 461 3.86 -8.39 -15.45
CA GLU A 461 4.36 -7.68 -16.64
C GLU A 461 5.87 -7.86 -16.81
N PHE A 462 6.33 -8.12 -18.04
CA PHE A 462 7.76 -8.16 -18.38
C PHE A 462 8.34 -6.75 -18.28
N THR A 463 9.45 -6.58 -17.56
CA THR A 463 10.02 -5.24 -17.31
C THR A 463 10.70 -4.63 -18.53
N GLY A 464 11.06 -5.44 -19.54
CA GLY A 464 11.69 -4.97 -20.77
C GLY A 464 13.22 -4.88 -20.71
N ASP A 465 13.82 -5.15 -19.54
CA ASP A 465 15.27 -5.06 -19.34
C ASP A 465 16.02 -6.15 -20.12
N THR A 466 17.19 -5.78 -20.64
CA THR A 466 18.00 -6.67 -21.49
C THR A 466 19.06 -7.38 -20.67
N ASP A 467 19.09 -8.72 -20.75
CA ASP A 467 20.15 -9.52 -20.12
C ASP A 467 21.45 -9.48 -20.93
N ALA A 468 22.53 -9.02 -20.30
CA ALA A 468 23.88 -9.01 -20.86
C ALA A 468 24.43 -10.42 -21.15
N THR A 469 23.84 -11.47 -20.54
CA THR A 469 24.24 -12.88 -20.73
C THR A 469 23.25 -13.69 -21.55
N ALA A 470 22.36 -13.05 -22.32
CA ALA A 470 21.42 -13.76 -23.19
C ALA A 470 22.15 -14.72 -24.16
N GLY A 471 21.62 -15.93 -24.31
CA GLY A 471 22.27 -17.00 -25.11
C GLY A 471 23.23 -17.90 -24.32
N ALA A 472 23.55 -17.55 -23.07
CA ALA A 472 24.40 -18.38 -22.22
C ALA A 472 23.62 -19.57 -21.63
N PHE A 473 24.30 -20.69 -21.44
CA PHE A 473 23.75 -21.89 -20.77
C PHE A 473 24.18 -21.95 -19.30
N LEU A 474 23.38 -22.58 -18.45
CA LEU A 474 23.77 -22.90 -17.07
C LEU A 474 25.05 -23.74 -17.08
N LYS A 475 26.04 -23.30 -16.29
CA LYS A 475 27.36 -23.94 -16.27
C LYS A 475 28.01 -23.78 -14.91
N ASP A 476 28.79 -24.77 -14.51
CA ASP A 476 29.62 -24.75 -13.30
C ASP A 476 28.80 -24.50 -12.02
N TRP A 477 27.54 -24.94 -12.00
CA TRP A 477 26.71 -24.91 -10.80
C TRP A 477 27.29 -25.84 -9.73
N ASP A 478 27.14 -25.45 -8.48
CA ASP A 478 27.57 -26.25 -7.33
C ASP A 478 26.36 -26.93 -6.68
N ASN A 479 26.48 -28.23 -6.36
CA ASN A 479 25.42 -28.99 -5.69
C ASN A 479 25.52 -28.99 -4.15
N GLY A 480 26.54 -28.32 -3.61
CA GLY A 480 26.79 -28.09 -2.19
C GLY A 480 26.17 -26.80 -1.64
N HIS A 481 25.49 -26.02 -2.47
CA HIS A 481 24.78 -24.81 -2.05
C HIS A 481 23.48 -25.11 -1.28
N ALA A 482 22.95 -24.12 -0.58
CA ALA A 482 21.67 -24.19 0.11
C ALA A 482 20.69 -23.14 -0.44
N LEU A 483 19.40 -23.49 -0.52
CA LEU A 483 18.34 -22.51 -0.74
C LEU A 483 18.20 -21.67 0.53
N VAL A 484 18.27 -20.35 0.37
CA VAL A 484 18.14 -19.37 1.45
C VAL A 484 17.24 -18.23 1.01
N VAL A 485 16.48 -17.68 1.95
CA VAL A 485 15.48 -16.64 1.74
C VAL A 485 15.66 -15.55 2.80
N GLY A 486 15.56 -14.29 2.40
CA GLY A 486 15.65 -13.11 3.26
C GLY A 486 17.08 -12.71 3.69
N ASN A 487 18.09 -13.50 3.34
CA ASN A 487 19.51 -13.18 3.57
C ASN A 487 20.42 -14.10 2.74
N GLU A 488 21.73 -13.88 2.84
CA GLU A 488 22.76 -14.83 2.40
C GLU A 488 23.03 -15.90 3.48
N VAL A 489 23.62 -17.03 3.10
CA VAL A 489 24.04 -18.09 4.04
C VAL A 489 24.97 -17.57 5.14
N SER A 490 25.80 -16.57 4.81
CA SER A 490 26.70 -15.87 5.74
C SER A 490 26.02 -14.83 6.64
N GLY A 491 24.73 -14.53 6.42
CA GLY A 491 23.93 -13.64 7.28
C GLY A 491 24.20 -12.14 7.13
N ASN A 492 24.96 -11.72 6.12
CA ASN A 492 25.44 -10.35 5.94
C ASN A 492 24.94 -9.66 4.65
N ARG A 493 23.86 -10.17 4.05
CA ARG A 493 23.14 -9.54 2.93
C ARG A 493 21.63 -9.57 3.19
N PRO A 494 21.18 -9.02 4.32
CA PRO A 494 19.79 -9.14 4.74
C PRO A 494 18.86 -8.41 3.78
N TRP A 495 17.68 -9.00 3.60
CA TRP A 495 16.51 -8.36 3.02
C TRP A 495 15.43 -8.30 4.09
N ALA A 496 14.92 -7.11 4.35
CA ALA A 496 13.81 -6.85 5.25
C ALA A 496 12.52 -6.72 4.44
N GLY A 497 11.51 -7.49 4.84
CA GLY A 497 10.24 -7.54 4.15
C GLY A 497 9.46 -8.80 4.46
N SER A 498 8.30 -8.93 3.83
CA SER A 498 7.40 -10.08 3.99
C SER A 498 7.34 -10.90 2.72
N LEU A 499 7.37 -12.22 2.85
CA LEU A 499 7.20 -13.18 1.76
C LEU A 499 5.92 -13.98 2.00
N ARG A 500 4.95 -13.88 1.09
CA ARG A 500 3.65 -14.57 1.17
C ARG A 500 3.62 -15.85 0.33
N PHE A 501 4.51 -15.97 -0.65
CA PHE A 501 4.65 -17.16 -1.48
C PHE A 501 6.02 -17.23 -2.12
N LEU A 502 6.56 -18.44 -2.22
CA LEU A 502 7.74 -18.78 -3.02
C LEU A 502 7.49 -20.09 -3.78
N ALA A 503 7.72 -20.08 -5.08
CA ALA A 503 7.85 -21.29 -5.88
C ALA A 503 9.11 -21.26 -6.75
N ILE A 504 9.71 -22.43 -6.95
CA ILE A 504 10.76 -22.64 -7.94
C ILE A 504 10.24 -23.65 -8.95
N HIS A 505 10.20 -23.25 -10.22
CA HIS A 505 9.79 -24.07 -11.34
C HIS A 505 11.01 -24.55 -12.12
N LYS A 506 10.99 -25.80 -12.59
CA LYS A 506 12.05 -26.37 -13.44
C LYS A 506 11.98 -25.95 -14.90
N ARG A 507 11.09 -25.03 -15.27
CA ARG A 507 10.98 -24.48 -16.64
C ARG A 507 10.85 -22.98 -16.58
N ALA A 508 11.20 -22.32 -17.68
CA ALA A 508 10.87 -20.92 -17.88
C ALA A 508 9.35 -20.80 -18.10
N MET A 509 8.64 -20.16 -17.17
CA MET A 509 7.21 -19.92 -17.33
C MET A 509 6.94 -18.97 -18.51
N SER A 510 5.82 -19.18 -19.20
CA SER A 510 5.41 -18.26 -20.25
C SER A 510 4.87 -16.95 -19.66
N GLU A 511 4.93 -15.86 -20.42
CA GLU A 511 4.38 -14.56 -19.98
C GLU A 511 2.89 -14.65 -19.66
N GLY A 512 2.15 -15.48 -20.42
CA GLY A 512 0.74 -15.77 -20.16
C GLY A 512 0.53 -16.47 -18.82
N ASP A 513 1.31 -17.50 -18.51
CA ASP A 513 1.20 -18.24 -17.23
C ASP A 513 1.54 -17.33 -16.04
N ILE A 514 2.58 -16.49 -16.18
CA ILE A 514 2.97 -15.52 -15.16
C ILE A 514 1.84 -14.52 -14.92
N LYS A 515 1.21 -14.01 -15.99
CA LYS A 515 0.07 -13.09 -15.88
C LYS A 515 -1.15 -13.76 -15.25
N THR A 516 -1.44 -15.01 -15.62
CA THR A 516 -2.49 -15.80 -14.98
C THR A 516 -2.23 -15.97 -13.49
N ASN A 517 -1.00 -16.32 -13.08
CA ASN A 517 -0.65 -16.44 -11.67
C ASN A 517 -0.72 -15.11 -10.91
N PHE A 518 -0.42 -13.98 -11.57
CA PHE A 518 -0.61 -12.64 -11.00
C PHE A 518 -2.10 -12.36 -10.73
N ASP A 519 -2.96 -12.59 -11.74
CA ASP A 519 -4.40 -12.31 -11.66
C ASP A 519 -5.10 -13.17 -10.59
N VAL A 520 -4.64 -14.41 -10.43
CA VAL A 520 -5.12 -15.32 -9.37
C VAL A 520 -4.63 -14.90 -7.97
N GLY A 521 -3.56 -14.11 -7.85
CA GLY A 521 -3.09 -13.61 -6.56
C GLY A 521 -2.47 -14.68 -5.65
N VAL A 522 -2.32 -14.32 -4.37
CA VAL A 522 -1.67 -15.14 -3.33
C VAL A 522 -2.46 -15.12 -2.01
N GLY A 523 -2.25 -16.13 -1.16
CA GLY A 523 -2.86 -16.19 0.18
C GLY A 523 -4.28 -16.75 0.15
N ALA A 524 -4.92 -16.76 1.31
CA ALA A 524 -6.30 -17.21 1.43
C ALA A 524 -7.27 -16.13 0.92
N ARG A 525 -8.07 -16.49 -0.09
CA ARG A 525 -9.25 -15.74 -0.50
C ARG A 525 -10.47 -16.40 0.11
N TYR A 526 -11.33 -15.59 0.69
CA TYR A 526 -12.48 -16.00 1.46
C TYR A 526 -13.74 -15.46 0.80
N LEU A 527 -14.75 -16.30 0.63
CA LEU A 527 -16.09 -15.81 0.33
C LEU A 527 -16.86 -15.65 1.64
N LEU A 528 -17.16 -14.40 2.00
CA LEU A 528 -17.99 -14.05 3.15
C LEU A 528 -19.44 -13.86 2.70
N LEU A 529 -20.34 -14.73 3.17
CA LEU A 529 -21.74 -14.75 2.80
C LEU A 529 -22.60 -14.08 3.87
N PHE A 530 -22.94 -12.81 3.67
CA PHE A 530 -23.80 -12.04 4.57
C PHE A 530 -25.26 -12.39 4.33
N ASN A 531 -25.90 -13.09 5.29
CA ASN A 531 -27.30 -13.46 5.19
C ASN A 531 -28.20 -12.22 5.28
N VAL A 532 -29.00 -12.00 4.24
CA VAL A 532 -29.97 -10.89 4.11
C VAL A 532 -31.40 -11.39 3.91
N SER A 533 -31.66 -12.68 4.18
CA SER A 533 -32.94 -13.33 3.89
C SER A 533 -34.12 -12.68 4.61
N GLU A 534 -33.97 -12.38 5.90
CA GLU A 534 -34.99 -11.70 6.71
C GLU A 534 -35.26 -10.25 6.24
N LEU A 535 -34.27 -9.59 5.62
CA LEU A 535 -34.43 -8.23 5.11
C LEU A 535 -35.18 -8.18 3.78
N ILE A 536 -35.08 -9.25 2.99
CA ILE A 536 -35.76 -9.37 1.69
C ILE A 536 -37.16 -9.97 1.84
N ASP A 537 -37.32 -10.92 2.77
CA ASP A 537 -38.57 -11.57 3.16
C ASP A 537 -39.40 -12.11 1.97
N GLN A 538 -38.74 -12.80 1.04
CA GLN A 538 -39.42 -13.49 -0.07
C GLN A 538 -39.31 -15.00 0.07
N PRO A 539 -40.26 -15.80 -0.47
CA PRO A 539 -40.25 -17.25 -0.37
C PRO A 539 -38.94 -17.92 -0.82
N ALA A 540 -38.29 -17.40 -1.86
CA ALA A 540 -37.01 -17.92 -2.35
C ALA A 540 -35.84 -17.75 -1.38
N CYS A 541 -35.96 -16.81 -0.42
CA CYS A 541 -34.94 -16.54 0.58
C CYS A 541 -35.00 -17.50 1.78
N PHE A 542 -35.90 -18.48 1.79
CA PHE A 542 -36.01 -19.42 2.90
C PHE A 542 -36.17 -20.86 2.41
N THR A 543 -35.48 -21.78 3.07
CA THR A 543 -35.77 -23.22 2.99
C THR A 543 -36.22 -23.69 4.35
N THR A 544 -37.34 -24.43 4.40
CA THR A 544 -37.81 -25.05 5.65
C THR A 544 -37.65 -26.56 5.54
N THR A 545 -36.82 -27.13 6.42
CA THR A 545 -36.64 -28.56 6.59
C THR A 545 -37.23 -29.02 7.92
N ALA A 546 -37.14 -30.31 8.22
CA ALA A 546 -37.52 -30.84 9.53
C ALA A 546 -36.61 -30.31 10.66
N GLU A 547 -35.40 -29.85 10.35
CA GLU A 547 -34.43 -29.29 11.30
C GLU A 547 -34.63 -27.79 11.57
N GLY A 548 -35.43 -27.08 10.76
CA GLY A 548 -35.72 -25.65 10.93
C GLY A 548 -35.85 -24.88 9.61
N THR A 549 -35.90 -23.55 9.70
CA THR A 549 -35.88 -22.65 8.54
C THR A 549 -34.50 -22.00 8.41
N SER A 550 -33.89 -22.09 7.23
CA SER A 550 -32.60 -21.48 6.91
C SER A 550 -32.75 -20.38 5.85
N GLY A 551 -31.94 -19.33 5.96
CA GLY A 551 -31.86 -18.26 4.97
C GLY A 551 -31.09 -18.69 3.71
N ASN A 552 -31.56 -18.25 2.55
CA ASN A 552 -31.00 -18.56 1.24
C ASN A 552 -30.49 -17.33 0.47
N CYS A 553 -30.82 -16.11 0.88
CA CYS A 553 -30.43 -14.90 0.18
C CYS A 553 -29.20 -14.26 0.84
N PHE A 554 -28.13 -14.08 0.06
CA PHE A 554 -26.85 -13.60 0.55
C PHE A 554 -26.28 -12.49 -0.32
N ILE A 555 -25.64 -11.51 0.31
CA ILE A 555 -24.65 -10.66 -0.34
C ILE A 555 -23.29 -11.25 0.00
N VAL A 556 -22.48 -11.52 -1.02
CA VAL A 556 -21.20 -12.22 -0.88
C VAL A 556 -20.08 -11.28 -1.26
N PHE A 557 -19.04 -11.22 -0.43
CA PHE A 557 -17.80 -10.51 -0.75
C PHE A 557 -16.66 -11.51 -0.92
N GLU A 558 -15.78 -11.23 -1.88
CA GLU A 558 -14.43 -11.76 -1.86
C GLU A 558 -13.60 -10.95 -0.86
N VAL A 559 -13.02 -11.66 0.11
CA VAL A 559 -12.23 -11.07 1.19
C VAL A 559 -10.86 -11.71 1.24
N GLN A 560 -9.84 -10.88 1.31
CA GLN A 560 -8.46 -11.33 1.47
C GLN A 560 -7.80 -10.53 2.59
N GLN A 561 -7.04 -11.19 3.45
CA GLN A 561 -6.15 -10.48 4.35
C GLN A 561 -4.94 -9.94 3.56
N ILE A 562 -4.75 -8.62 3.55
CA ILE A 562 -3.68 -7.97 2.79
C ILE A 562 -2.37 -8.05 3.57
N ASP A 563 -2.45 -7.82 4.88
CA ASP A 563 -1.36 -7.86 5.85
C ASP A 563 -1.92 -8.12 7.27
N ASP A 564 -1.10 -7.94 8.30
CA ASP A 564 -1.53 -8.13 9.69
C ASP A 564 -2.48 -7.03 10.21
N TYR A 565 -2.82 -6.02 9.40
CA TYR A 565 -3.58 -4.82 9.79
C TYR A 565 -4.85 -4.57 8.98
N GLY A 566 -5.10 -5.29 7.88
CA GLY A 566 -6.26 -5.00 7.04
C GLY A 566 -6.73 -6.13 6.13
N TYR A 567 -7.99 -6.00 5.75
CA TYR A 567 -8.71 -6.87 4.82
C TYR A 567 -9.07 -6.10 3.55
N GLN A 568 -8.87 -6.72 2.40
CA GLN A 568 -9.46 -6.29 1.15
C GLN A 568 -10.86 -6.90 1.04
N PHE A 569 -11.87 -6.07 0.85
CA PHE A 569 -13.23 -6.48 0.45
C PHE A 569 -13.44 -6.08 -1.00
N ALA A 570 -13.81 -7.03 -1.86
CA ALA A 570 -13.97 -6.79 -3.28
C ALA A 570 -15.11 -7.58 -3.90
N VAL A 571 -15.53 -7.12 -5.09
CA VAL A 571 -16.46 -7.80 -6.00
C VAL A 571 -17.73 -8.32 -5.31
N PRO A 572 -18.51 -7.45 -4.62
CA PRO A 572 -19.74 -7.92 -4.00
C PRO A 572 -20.73 -8.41 -5.06
N PHE A 573 -21.35 -9.55 -4.80
CA PHE A 573 -22.46 -10.06 -5.60
C PHE A 573 -23.60 -10.57 -4.73
N PHE A 574 -24.82 -10.50 -5.25
CA PHE A 574 -25.99 -11.11 -4.65
C PHE A 574 -26.21 -12.51 -5.22
N THR A 575 -26.65 -13.45 -4.37
CA THR A 575 -27.00 -14.81 -4.78
C THR A 575 -28.14 -15.36 -3.93
N VAL A 576 -28.89 -16.31 -4.51
CA VAL A 576 -29.90 -17.12 -3.82
C VAL A 576 -29.39 -18.55 -3.84
N LEU A 577 -29.13 -19.12 -2.66
CA LEU A 577 -28.74 -20.53 -2.54
C LEU A 577 -29.96 -21.42 -2.72
N GLY A 578 -29.79 -22.52 -3.46
CA GLY A 578 -30.87 -23.43 -3.85
C GLY A 578 -31.45 -23.11 -5.22
N ASP A 579 -32.64 -23.63 -5.52
CA ASP A 579 -33.34 -23.48 -6.80
C ASP A 579 -34.44 -22.40 -6.78
N GLY A 580 -34.53 -21.64 -5.68
CA GLY A 580 -35.49 -20.55 -5.51
C GLY A 580 -35.18 -19.35 -6.42
N THR A 581 -36.23 -18.61 -6.83
CA THR A 581 -36.11 -17.40 -7.63
C THR A 581 -36.90 -16.25 -6.99
N LEU A 582 -36.32 -15.04 -6.95
CA LEU A 582 -37.03 -13.86 -6.44
C LEU A 582 -38.34 -13.63 -7.21
N ALA A 583 -39.43 -13.44 -6.48
CA ALA A 583 -40.77 -13.24 -7.04
C ALA A 583 -40.96 -11.81 -7.58
N SER A 584 -40.23 -10.84 -7.01
CA SER A 584 -40.24 -9.44 -7.45
C SER A 584 -38.88 -8.77 -7.22
N PRO A 585 -38.53 -7.73 -8.00
CA PRO A 585 -37.31 -6.95 -7.77
C PRO A 585 -37.26 -6.33 -6.37
N VAL A 586 -36.07 -6.28 -5.77
CA VAL A 586 -35.82 -5.73 -4.43
C VAL A 586 -34.87 -4.56 -4.55
N THR A 587 -35.26 -3.38 -4.06
CA THR A 587 -34.38 -2.20 -4.09
C THR A 587 -33.20 -2.40 -3.14
N LEU A 588 -31.99 -2.05 -3.57
CA LEU A 588 -30.77 -2.08 -2.76
C LEU A 588 -30.00 -0.77 -2.91
N LYS A 589 -29.81 -0.05 -1.80
CA LYS A 589 -29.04 1.21 -1.75
C LYS A 589 -28.09 1.24 -0.58
N GLY A 590 -26.90 1.78 -0.84
CA GLY A 590 -25.86 2.10 0.12
C GLY A 590 -25.45 0.92 0.98
N ILE A 591 -24.40 0.20 0.57
CA ILE A 591 -23.85 -0.90 1.37
C ILE A 591 -22.64 -0.37 2.14
N ARG A 592 -22.62 -0.55 3.45
CA ARG A 592 -21.43 -0.29 4.27
C ARG A 592 -20.97 -1.53 5.03
N ILE A 593 -19.68 -1.64 5.23
CA ILE A 593 -19.05 -2.74 5.96
C ILE A 593 -18.86 -2.33 7.41
N GLY A 594 -19.41 -3.11 8.33
CA GLY A 594 -19.16 -3.03 9.75
C GLY A 594 -18.15 -4.08 10.20
N VAL A 595 -17.33 -3.71 11.17
CA VAL A 595 -16.38 -4.61 11.84
C VAL A 595 -16.63 -4.50 13.34
N ASN A 596 -16.93 -5.63 13.97
CA ASN A 596 -17.03 -5.73 15.42
C ASN A 596 -18.01 -4.70 16.01
N GLY A 597 -19.27 -4.72 15.60
CA GLY A 597 -20.31 -3.84 16.17
C GLY A 597 -20.37 -2.39 15.65
N THR A 598 -19.41 -1.93 14.84
CA THR A 598 -19.45 -0.57 14.25
C THR A 598 -19.19 -0.56 12.75
N GLU A 599 -19.78 0.37 12.02
CA GLU A 599 -19.34 0.71 10.66
C GLU A 599 -17.86 1.09 10.63
N ALA A 600 -17.12 0.58 9.64
CA ALA A 600 -15.75 1.03 9.42
C ALA A 600 -15.75 2.53 9.03
N PRO A 601 -14.88 3.36 9.62
CA PRO A 601 -14.90 4.82 9.42
C PRO A 601 -14.43 5.22 8.02
N VAL A 602 -13.67 4.35 7.35
CA VAL A 602 -13.10 4.53 6.01
C VAL A 602 -13.31 3.27 5.19
N GLY A 603 -13.04 3.32 3.89
CA GLY A 603 -13.19 2.17 3.00
C GLY A 603 -14.64 1.85 2.62
N GLN A 604 -15.56 2.82 2.71
CA GLN A 604 -16.98 2.60 2.40
C GLN A 604 -17.34 2.85 0.93
N VAL A 605 -16.55 2.30 0.00
CA VAL A 605 -16.75 2.56 -1.44
C VAL A 605 -18.11 2.06 -1.96
N PHE A 606 -18.65 1.01 -1.33
CA PHE A 606 -19.94 0.40 -1.66
C PHE A 606 -21.15 1.19 -1.16
N ALA A 607 -20.93 2.29 -0.42
CA ALA A 607 -22.00 3.20 -0.01
C ALA A 607 -22.69 3.87 -1.21
N ASN A 608 -22.06 3.83 -2.40
CA ASN A 608 -22.63 4.36 -3.64
C ASN A 608 -23.48 3.35 -4.42
N VAL A 609 -23.59 2.09 -3.96
CA VAL A 609 -24.42 1.08 -4.63
C VAL A 609 -25.88 1.57 -4.63
N ASN A 610 -26.50 1.57 -5.81
CA ASN A 610 -27.90 1.95 -6.00
C ASN A 610 -28.45 1.13 -7.17
N THR A 611 -29.09 0.00 -6.86
CA THR A 611 -29.53 -0.99 -7.84
C THR A 611 -30.79 -1.72 -7.39
N GLN A 612 -31.29 -2.66 -8.19
CA GLN A 612 -32.34 -3.59 -7.81
C GLN A 612 -31.84 -5.03 -7.95
N LEU A 613 -32.07 -5.85 -6.92
CA LEU A 613 -31.86 -7.29 -6.97
C LEU A 613 -33.03 -7.92 -7.71
N ALA A 614 -32.77 -8.70 -8.76
CA ALA A 614 -33.83 -9.25 -9.58
C ALA A 614 -33.45 -10.62 -10.16
N ALA A 615 -34.44 -11.49 -10.35
CA ALA A 615 -34.26 -12.82 -10.92
C ALA A 615 -33.56 -12.83 -12.29
N GLY A 616 -33.86 -11.84 -13.14
CA GLY A 616 -33.27 -11.72 -14.49
C GLY A 616 -31.81 -11.26 -14.51
N GLU A 617 -31.28 -10.79 -13.37
CA GLU A 617 -29.93 -10.24 -13.22
C GLU A 617 -28.97 -11.23 -12.53
N LEU A 618 -29.38 -12.51 -12.42
CA LEU A 618 -28.60 -13.61 -11.82
C LEU A 618 -28.10 -14.61 -12.89
N PRO A 619 -27.30 -14.22 -13.90
CA PRO A 619 -26.64 -15.21 -14.74
C PRO A 619 -25.78 -16.14 -13.88
N GLU A 620 -25.90 -17.46 -14.08
CA GLU A 620 -25.17 -18.47 -13.30
C GLU A 620 -25.44 -18.36 -11.77
N GLY A 621 -26.59 -17.79 -11.38
CA GLY A 621 -26.99 -17.65 -9.97
C GLY A 621 -26.33 -16.48 -9.22
N ARG A 622 -25.68 -15.53 -9.91
CA ARG A 622 -24.98 -14.38 -9.28
C ARG A 622 -25.30 -13.06 -9.96
N GLN A 623 -25.53 -12.02 -9.15
CA GLN A 623 -25.75 -10.65 -9.61
C GLN A 623 -24.64 -9.77 -9.05
N ASN A 624 -23.70 -9.35 -9.90
CA ASN A 624 -22.61 -8.46 -9.49
C ASN A 624 -23.15 -7.08 -9.09
N LEU A 625 -22.75 -6.60 -7.91
CA LEU A 625 -23.21 -5.32 -7.34
C LEU A 625 -22.19 -4.19 -7.56
N SER A 626 -20.90 -4.53 -7.58
CA SER A 626 -19.81 -3.58 -7.85
C SER A 626 -18.56 -4.32 -8.32
N ALA A 627 -17.77 -3.66 -9.17
CA ALA A 627 -16.43 -4.13 -9.56
C ALA A 627 -15.31 -3.56 -8.67
N LEU A 628 -15.66 -2.68 -7.71
CA LEU A 628 -14.69 -2.00 -6.85
C LEU A 628 -14.24 -2.90 -5.70
N GLY A 629 -13.07 -2.58 -5.16
CA GLY A 629 -12.54 -3.14 -3.92
C GLY A 629 -12.21 -2.02 -2.93
N THR A 630 -12.10 -2.39 -1.66
CA THR A 630 -11.74 -1.46 -0.59
C THR A 630 -10.96 -2.15 0.51
N VAL A 631 -10.24 -1.38 1.33
CA VAL A 631 -9.48 -1.89 2.46
C VAL A 631 -10.19 -1.49 3.75
N ILE A 632 -10.42 -2.49 4.60
CA ILE A 632 -11.02 -2.35 5.91
C ILE A 632 -9.97 -2.73 6.95
N GLU A 633 -9.79 -1.86 7.95
CA GLU A 633 -8.86 -2.09 9.04
C GLU A 633 -9.25 -3.32 9.85
N ALA A 634 -8.26 -4.16 10.17
CA ALA A 634 -8.39 -5.26 11.12
C ALA A 634 -8.38 -4.72 12.55
N LYS A 635 -9.30 -5.19 13.39
CA LYS A 635 -9.44 -4.71 14.77
C LYS A 635 -8.88 -5.70 15.76
N ASN A 636 -9.55 -6.85 15.88
CA ASN A 636 -9.17 -7.95 16.75
C ASN A 636 -8.38 -9.03 15.99
N GLY A 637 -8.32 -8.96 14.65
CA GLY A 637 -7.58 -9.86 13.78
C GLY A 637 -8.41 -11.02 13.23
N PRO A 638 -7.88 -11.81 12.28
CA PRO A 638 -8.67 -12.67 11.38
C PRO A 638 -9.47 -13.79 12.04
N GLU A 639 -9.02 -14.29 13.19
CA GLU A 639 -9.72 -15.35 13.92
C GLU A 639 -10.92 -14.82 14.73
N GLU A 640 -10.94 -13.53 15.05
CA GLU A 640 -11.89 -12.92 16.00
C GLU A 640 -12.75 -11.82 15.35
N ASP A 641 -12.27 -11.18 14.28
CA ASP A 641 -13.01 -10.14 13.58
C ASP A 641 -14.26 -10.71 12.91
N VAL A 642 -15.39 -10.07 13.22
CA VAL A 642 -16.69 -10.37 12.65
C VAL A 642 -17.15 -9.17 11.84
N PHE A 643 -17.61 -9.47 10.64
CA PHE A 643 -18.10 -8.49 9.70
C PHE A 643 -19.62 -8.54 9.62
N PHE A 644 -20.24 -7.39 9.35
CA PHE A 644 -21.65 -7.29 9.00
C PHE A 644 -21.83 -6.19 7.95
N LEU A 645 -22.95 -6.21 7.23
CA LEU A 645 -23.30 -5.13 6.30
C LEU A 645 -24.39 -4.26 6.91
N THR A 646 -24.36 -2.97 6.59
CA THR A 646 -25.48 -2.05 6.85
C THR A 646 -25.98 -1.47 5.53
N PHE A 647 -27.26 -1.08 5.52
CA PHE A 647 -27.96 -0.65 4.31
C PHE A 647 -28.64 0.70 4.49
N ASP A 648 -28.57 1.58 3.48
CA ASP A 648 -29.45 2.75 3.40
C ASP A 648 -30.88 2.28 3.07
N GLN A 649 -30.99 1.29 2.18
CA GLN A 649 -32.24 0.62 1.87
C GLN A 649 -31.99 -0.81 1.37
N ILE A 650 -32.76 -1.77 1.86
CA ILE A 650 -32.90 -3.10 1.28
C ILE A 650 -34.38 -3.55 1.37
N GLY A 651 -35.02 -3.72 0.21
CA GLY A 651 -36.47 -3.87 0.14
C GLY A 651 -37.19 -2.68 0.76
N ASP A 652 -38.08 -2.98 1.71
CA ASP A 652 -38.85 -1.98 2.46
C ASP A 652 -38.12 -1.46 3.71
N ASN A 653 -36.99 -2.08 4.09
CA ASN A 653 -36.18 -1.65 5.21
C ASN A 653 -35.33 -0.44 4.81
N THR A 654 -35.41 0.66 5.55
CA THR A 654 -34.69 1.90 5.26
C THR A 654 -34.01 2.45 6.50
N TYR A 655 -32.80 2.98 6.33
CA TYR A 655 -32.08 3.75 7.34
C TYR A 655 -31.66 5.08 6.72
N ASN A 656 -32.18 6.18 7.27
CA ASN A 656 -31.84 7.51 6.78
C ASN A 656 -30.55 8.00 7.45
N ARG A 657 -29.43 7.83 6.77
CA ARG A 657 -28.13 8.24 7.31
C ARG A 657 -28.09 9.74 7.55
N PRO A 658 -27.69 10.21 8.75
CA PRO A 658 -27.49 11.62 8.99
C PRO A 658 -26.41 12.17 8.04
N VAL A 659 -26.70 13.30 7.40
CA VAL A 659 -25.73 13.99 6.54
C VAL A 659 -24.53 14.36 7.41
N VAL A 660 -23.33 13.94 7.00
CA VAL A 660 -22.08 14.32 7.70
C VAL A 660 -22.02 15.83 7.72
N ALA A 661 -22.02 16.41 8.92
CA ALA A 661 -21.84 17.85 9.08
C ALA A 661 -20.48 18.22 8.48
N VAL A 662 -20.47 18.97 7.39
CA VAL A 662 -19.23 19.52 6.83
C VAL A 662 -18.63 20.39 7.94
N PRO A 663 -17.44 20.06 8.47
CA PRO A 663 -16.83 20.90 9.49
C PRO A 663 -16.68 22.30 8.88
N PRO A 664 -17.03 23.36 9.63
CA PRO A 664 -16.80 24.71 9.15
C PRO A 664 -15.32 24.83 8.76
N PRO A 665 -15.00 25.52 7.64
CA PRO A 665 -13.61 25.73 7.27
C PRO A 665 -12.84 26.25 8.49
N ALA A 666 -11.68 25.66 8.75
CA ALA A 666 -10.84 26.12 9.85
C ALA A 666 -10.64 27.63 9.68
N PRO A 667 -10.76 28.44 10.77
CA PRO A 667 -10.37 29.84 10.69
C PRO A 667 -8.95 29.91 10.14
N ALA A 668 -8.71 30.84 9.21
CA ALA A 668 -7.39 31.02 8.64
C ALA A 668 -6.35 31.13 9.77
N ALA A 669 -5.23 30.43 9.63
CA ALA A 669 -4.18 30.50 10.62
C ALA A 669 -3.74 31.96 10.77
N ASP A 670 -3.78 32.48 12.00
CA ASP A 670 -3.21 33.78 12.32
C ASP A 670 -1.68 33.59 12.32
N ILE A 671 -1.06 33.90 11.18
CA ILE A 671 0.40 33.80 11.02
C ILE A 671 0.97 35.07 11.65
N PRO A 672 1.79 34.96 12.73
CA PRO A 672 2.46 36.12 13.30
C PRO A 672 3.23 36.88 12.21
N ASP A 673 3.06 38.20 12.18
CA ASP A 673 3.68 39.12 11.22
C ASP A 673 3.13 39.08 9.77
N GLN A 674 2.00 38.42 9.51
CA GLN A 674 1.34 38.52 8.19
C GLN A 674 0.74 39.93 7.98
N PRO A 675 1.06 40.62 6.87
CA PRO A 675 0.50 41.93 6.58
C PRO A 675 -1.03 41.90 6.46
N THR A 676 -1.71 42.81 7.16
CA THR A 676 -3.18 42.97 7.08
C THR A 676 -3.66 43.49 5.72
N PHE A 677 -2.76 44.10 4.94
CA PHE A 677 -3.01 44.65 3.61
C PHE A 677 -2.08 44.00 2.58
N GLY A 678 -2.63 43.63 1.44
CA GLY A 678 -1.88 43.12 0.29
C GLY A 678 -1.59 44.21 -0.74
N LEU A 679 -0.89 43.82 -1.79
CA LEU A 679 -0.73 44.62 -3.01
C LEU A 679 -1.43 43.89 -4.16
N ARG A 680 -1.93 44.64 -5.14
CA ARG A 680 -2.39 44.06 -6.40
C ARG A 680 -1.20 43.47 -7.17
N ASP A 681 -1.37 42.28 -7.73
CA ASP A 681 -0.38 41.69 -8.63
C ASP A 681 -0.37 42.36 -10.01
N PHE A 682 0.58 41.98 -10.87
CA PHE A 682 0.76 42.55 -12.20
C PHE A 682 -0.51 42.46 -13.08
N ALA A 683 -1.31 41.40 -12.96
CA ALA A 683 -2.53 41.21 -13.72
C ALA A 683 -3.68 42.05 -13.15
N GLU A 684 -3.80 42.10 -11.82
CA GLU A 684 -4.78 42.90 -11.10
C GLU A 684 -4.55 44.41 -11.32
N ILE A 685 -3.29 44.87 -11.34
CA ILE A 685 -2.92 46.26 -11.67
C ILE A 685 -3.39 46.60 -13.09
N ASN A 686 -3.10 45.74 -14.07
CA ASN A 686 -3.47 45.98 -15.47
C ASN A 686 -4.99 46.00 -15.66
N ALA A 687 -5.72 45.08 -15.00
CA ALA A 687 -7.18 45.05 -15.01
C ALA A 687 -7.79 46.31 -14.36
N SER A 688 -7.24 46.74 -13.22
CA SER A 688 -7.72 47.91 -12.49
C SER A 688 -7.53 49.19 -13.30
N LEU A 689 -6.35 49.39 -13.90
CA LEU A 689 -6.09 50.53 -14.79
C LEU A 689 -7.01 50.53 -16.02
N SER A 690 -7.27 49.35 -16.60
CA SER A 690 -8.23 49.21 -17.72
C SER A 690 -9.65 49.62 -17.31
N ALA A 691 -10.12 49.16 -16.16
CA ALA A 691 -11.45 49.47 -15.64
C ALA A 691 -11.62 50.96 -15.28
N MET A 692 -10.62 51.55 -14.61
CA MET A 692 -10.66 52.95 -14.18
C MET A 692 -10.60 53.92 -15.37
N THR A 693 -9.80 53.61 -16.40
CA THR A 693 -9.65 54.47 -17.57
C THR A 693 -10.65 54.19 -18.70
N GLY A 694 -11.25 52.99 -18.72
CA GLY A 694 -12.09 52.52 -19.83
C GLY A 694 -11.32 52.16 -21.10
N ILE A 695 -9.98 52.17 -21.07
CA ILE A 695 -9.14 51.74 -22.18
C ILE A 695 -8.92 50.23 -22.07
N PRO A 696 -9.17 49.43 -23.13
CA PRO A 696 -8.93 47.99 -23.08
C PRO A 696 -7.42 47.72 -22.95
N SER A 697 -7.06 46.71 -22.17
CA SER A 697 -5.66 46.24 -22.04
C SER A 697 -5.03 45.82 -23.37
N THR A 698 -5.85 45.51 -24.39
CA THR A 698 -5.43 45.19 -25.77
C THR A 698 -5.09 46.42 -26.62
N ASN A 699 -5.24 47.65 -26.10
CA ASN A 699 -4.78 48.85 -26.78
C ASN A 699 -3.27 48.76 -27.06
N THR A 700 -2.83 49.02 -28.29
CA THR A 700 -1.45 48.79 -28.73
C THR A 700 -0.39 49.47 -27.85
N LEU A 701 -0.64 50.71 -27.39
CA LEU A 701 0.29 51.44 -26.51
C LEU A 701 0.36 50.79 -25.12
N VAL A 702 -0.79 50.40 -24.59
CA VAL A 702 -0.92 49.77 -23.27
C VAL A 702 -0.31 48.37 -23.29
N ALA A 703 -0.71 47.51 -24.23
CA ALA A 703 -0.22 46.14 -24.35
C ALA A 703 1.30 46.11 -24.52
N SER A 704 1.86 46.97 -25.38
CA SER A 704 3.32 47.04 -25.57
C SER A 704 4.07 47.59 -24.35
N THR A 705 3.45 48.46 -23.54
CA THR A 705 4.05 48.96 -22.30
C THR A 705 3.97 47.90 -21.19
N TYR A 706 2.82 47.24 -21.06
CA TYR A 706 2.60 46.16 -20.11
C TYR A 706 3.62 45.05 -20.28
N GLU A 707 3.83 44.54 -21.50
CA GLU A 707 4.82 43.49 -21.75
C GLU A 707 6.26 43.92 -21.39
N LYS A 708 6.60 45.21 -21.55
CA LYS A 708 7.91 45.74 -21.16
C LYS A 708 8.10 45.82 -19.65
N VAL A 709 7.07 46.23 -18.91
CA VAL A 709 7.17 46.47 -17.47
C VAL A 709 6.63 45.33 -16.62
N LYS A 710 6.07 44.27 -17.22
CA LYS A 710 5.46 43.14 -16.52
C LYS A 710 6.38 42.50 -15.48
N GLN A 711 7.65 42.30 -15.84
CA GLN A 711 8.66 41.76 -14.93
C GLN A 711 9.08 42.73 -13.82
N GLN A 712 8.75 44.02 -13.98
CA GLN A 712 8.97 45.05 -12.97
C GLN A 712 7.75 45.19 -12.04
N LEU A 713 6.60 44.57 -12.31
CA LEU A 713 5.39 44.64 -11.48
C LEU A 713 5.37 43.54 -10.40
N PRO A 714 4.59 43.70 -9.31
CA PRO A 714 4.45 42.68 -8.26
C PRO A 714 3.91 41.34 -8.82
N THR A 715 4.51 40.22 -8.45
CA THR A 715 4.09 38.87 -8.87
C THR A 715 3.23 38.15 -7.84
N LEU A 716 3.24 38.63 -6.59
CA LEU A 716 2.48 38.10 -5.47
C LEU A 716 1.77 39.25 -4.78
N THR A 717 0.65 38.97 -4.13
CA THR A 717 -0.16 39.94 -3.40
C THR A 717 0.39 40.24 -1.99
N ASN A 718 1.72 40.30 -1.85
CA ASN A 718 2.40 40.51 -0.57
C ASN A 718 3.11 41.87 -0.53
N LEU A 719 2.83 42.65 0.53
CA LEU A 719 3.41 43.95 0.80
C LEU A 719 4.94 43.90 1.02
N ASP A 720 5.46 42.84 1.63
CA ASP A 720 6.90 42.70 1.95
C ASP A 720 7.78 42.59 0.70
N GLY A 721 7.18 42.25 -0.44
CA GLY A 721 7.84 42.14 -1.74
C GLY A 721 7.91 43.46 -2.52
N PHE A 722 7.51 44.61 -1.93
CA PHE A 722 7.45 45.86 -2.67
C PHE A 722 8.82 46.51 -2.90
N LEU A 723 9.19 46.73 -4.16
CA LEU A 723 10.51 47.25 -4.54
C LEU A 723 10.38 48.53 -5.38
N ALA A 724 11.43 49.36 -5.38
CA ALA A 724 11.47 50.59 -6.18
C ALA A 724 11.27 50.34 -7.69
N ALA A 725 11.66 49.17 -8.20
CA ALA A 725 11.41 48.78 -9.59
C ALA A 725 9.90 48.70 -9.90
N GLN A 726 9.08 48.29 -8.94
CA GLN A 726 7.63 48.18 -9.09
C GLN A 726 6.95 49.53 -9.15
N GLN A 727 7.41 50.51 -8.36
CA GLN A 727 6.94 51.90 -8.49
C GLN A 727 7.13 52.43 -9.93
N MET A 728 8.29 52.15 -10.53
CA MET A 728 8.57 52.58 -11.90
C MET A 728 7.76 51.83 -12.95
N GLY A 729 7.54 50.52 -12.78
CA GLY A 729 6.69 49.72 -13.66
C GLY A 729 5.23 50.18 -13.64
N ILE A 730 4.67 50.41 -12.44
CA ILE A 730 3.32 50.92 -12.23
C ILE A 730 3.15 52.30 -12.86
N THR A 731 4.12 53.20 -12.63
CA THR A 731 4.10 54.56 -13.19
C THR A 731 4.08 54.51 -14.72
N GLN A 732 4.96 53.73 -15.35
CA GLN A 732 5.03 53.62 -16.80
C GLN A 732 3.74 53.06 -17.41
N LEU A 733 3.16 52.02 -16.80
CA LEU A 733 1.90 51.44 -17.26
C LEU A 733 0.75 52.42 -17.11
N THR A 734 0.65 53.10 -15.96
CA THR A 734 -0.39 54.11 -15.71
C THR A 734 -0.28 55.27 -16.69
N VAL A 735 0.93 55.75 -16.97
CA VAL A 735 1.17 56.80 -17.98
C VAL A 735 0.73 56.33 -19.37
N ALA A 736 0.94 55.07 -19.75
CA ALA A 736 0.45 54.54 -21.02
C ALA A 736 -1.08 54.56 -21.12
N TYR A 737 -1.77 54.13 -20.06
CA TYR A 737 -3.22 54.22 -19.95
C TYR A 737 -3.75 55.65 -20.02
N CYS A 738 -3.19 56.57 -19.22
CA CYS A 738 -3.56 57.99 -19.24
C CYS A 738 -3.23 58.67 -20.57
N ASN A 739 -2.15 58.27 -21.25
CA ASN A 739 -1.84 58.72 -22.60
C ASN A 739 -2.87 58.23 -23.62
N ALA A 740 -3.35 56.99 -23.51
CA ALA A 740 -4.39 56.46 -24.38
C ALA A 740 -5.74 57.17 -24.18
N VAL A 741 -6.07 57.54 -22.94
CA VAL A 741 -7.26 58.37 -22.64
C VAL A 741 -7.10 59.78 -23.21
N VAL A 742 -6.04 60.50 -22.80
CA VAL A 742 -5.88 61.91 -23.14
C VAL A 742 -5.45 62.11 -24.59
N GLY A 743 -4.76 61.19 -25.24
CA GLY A 743 -4.31 61.35 -26.62
C GLY A 743 -3.24 62.44 -26.82
N ASN A 744 -2.97 62.84 -28.06
CA ASN A 744 -1.88 63.76 -28.43
C ASN A 744 -2.33 65.05 -29.12
N SER A 745 -3.64 65.30 -29.22
CA SER A 745 -4.20 66.52 -29.83
C SER A 745 -5.36 67.07 -29.00
N SER A 746 -5.69 68.34 -29.17
CA SER A 746 -6.85 68.97 -28.53
C SER A 746 -8.19 68.56 -29.16
N ALA A 747 -8.17 67.80 -30.26
CA ALA A 747 -9.38 67.27 -30.89
C ALA A 747 -10.14 66.34 -29.92
N ALA A 748 -11.47 66.36 -30.00
CA ALA A 748 -12.32 65.52 -29.17
C ALA A 748 -12.03 64.04 -29.44
N ASN A 749 -11.87 63.24 -28.38
CA ASN A 749 -11.84 61.79 -28.47
C ASN A 749 -12.84 61.19 -27.45
N PRO A 750 -13.53 60.08 -27.77
CA PRO A 750 -14.59 59.55 -26.91
C PRO A 750 -14.14 59.13 -25.50
N ALA A 751 -12.95 58.55 -25.36
CA ALA A 751 -12.42 58.10 -24.08
C ALA A 751 -12.17 59.27 -23.11
N ARG A 752 -11.63 60.37 -23.64
CA ARG A 752 -11.38 61.62 -22.90
C ARG A 752 -12.68 62.28 -22.45
N THR A 753 -13.67 62.38 -23.33
CA THR A 753 -14.97 62.95 -22.99
C THR A 753 -15.70 62.11 -21.94
N ALA A 754 -15.54 60.79 -21.98
CA ALA A 754 -16.13 59.88 -21.01
C ALA A 754 -15.48 59.99 -19.62
N LEU A 755 -14.16 60.19 -19.54
CA LEU A 755 -13.46 60.31 -18.26
C LEU A 755 -13.48 61.75 -17.70
N PHE A 756 -13.42 62.76 -18.56
CA PHE A 756 -13.31 64.18 -18.17
C PHE A 756 -14.42 65.03 -18.84
N PRO A 757 -15.69 64.81 -18.47
CA PRO A 757 -16.81 65.50 -19.10
C PRO A 757 -16.74 67.01 -18.84
N GLY A 758 -16.87 67.82 -19.90
CA GLY A 758 -16.97 69.28 -19.81
C GLY A 758 -15.65 70.04 -19.68
N PHE A 759 -14.49 69.38 -19.59
CA PHE A 759 -13.19 70.06 -19.57
C PHE A 759 -12.77 70.55 -20.97
N ASP A 760 -12.33 71.81 -21.08
CA ASP A 760 -11.90 72.40 -22.36
C ASP A 760 -10.42 72.13 -22.63
N PHE A 761 -10.16 71.08 -23.42
CA PHE A 761 -8.82 70.69 -23.85
C PHE A 761 -8.21 71.58 -24.95
N SER A 762 -9.00 72.48 -25.54
CA SER A 762 -8.53 73.41 -26.58
C SER A 762 -7.96 74.71 -26.00
N ALA A 763 -8.32 75.03 -24.75
CA ALA A 763 -7.80 76.19 -24.04
C ALA A 763 -6.32 76.02 -23.64
N ALA A 764 -5.58 77.13 -23.68
CA ALA A 764 -4.24 77.20 -23.12
C ALA A 764 -4.27 76.95 -21.61
N ALA A 765 -3.19 76.37 -21.06
CA ALA A 765 -3.16 75.88 -19.68
C ALA A 765 -3.50 76.95 -18.63
N ASN A 766 -3.09 78.20 -18.84
CA ASN A 766 -3.40 79.35 -17.97
C ASN A 766 -4.88 79.75 -17.98
N VAL A 767 -5.69 79.23 -18.91
CA VAL A 767 -7.14 79.43 -19.00
C VAL A 767 -7.88 78.14 -18.62
N ALA A 768 -7.35 76.97 -18.99
CA ALA A 768 -7.96 75.67 -18.71
C ALA A 768 -7.98 75.34 -17.21
N PHE A 769 -7.01 75.81 -16.43
CA PHE A 769 -6.87 75.49 -14.99
C PHE A 769 -6.99 76.71 -14.06
N ASN A 770 -7.62 77.81 -14.50
CA ASN A 770 -7.60 79.09 -13.81
C ASN A 770 -8.63 79.27 -12.67
N SER A 771 -9.41 78.24 -12.36
CA SER A 771 -10.34 78.22 -11.23
C SER A 771 -10.47 76.81 -10.66
N SER A 772 -10.87 76.70 -9.39
CA SER A 772 -11.12 75.40 -8.74
C SER A 772 -12.13 74.57 -9.53
N THR A 773 -13.27 75.15 -9.90
CA THR A 773 -14.32 74.46 -10.67
C THR A 773 -13.81 73.83 -11.97
N LYS A 774 -12.84 74.46 -12.66
CA LYS A 774 -12.26 73.87 -13.88
C LYS A 774 -11.26 72.76 -13.58
N ARG A 775 -10.53 72.83 -12.46
CA ARG A 775 -9.63 71.77 -12.00
C ARG A 775 -10.42 70.54 -11.53
N ASP A 776 -11.56 70.77 -10.88
CA ASP A 776 -12.45 69.71 -10.38
C ASP A 776 -13.01 68.85 -11.53
N LEU A 777 -13.14 69.40 -12.75
CA LEU A 777 -13.51 68.62 -13.95
C LEU A 777 -12.48 67.55 -14.33
N ILE A 778 -11.25 67.61 -13.79
CA ILE A 778 -10.22 66.58 -13.93
C ILE A 778 -10.09 65.77 -12.63
N ILE A 779 -10.04 66.44 -11.49
CA ILE A 779 -9.74 65.81 -10.19
C ILE A 779 -10.90 64.92 -9.72
N GLU A 780 -12.14 65.40 -9.71
CA GLU A 780 -13.27 64.64 -9.17
C GLU A 780 -13.56 63.34 -9.94
N PRO A 781 -13.51 63.29 -11.29
CA PRO A 781 -13.67 62.04 -12.00
C PRO A 781 -12.59 61.00 -11.66
N LEU A 782 -11.35 61.42 -11.39
CA LEU A 782 -10.26 60.52 -11.02
C LEU A 782 -10.47 59.93 -9.62
N LEU A 783 -10.82 60.77 -8.65
CA LEU A 783 -11.14 60.32 -7.29
C LEU A 783 -12.33 59.36 -7.28
N LYS A 784 -13.35 59.63 -8.09
CA LYS A 784 -14.51 58.74 -8.23
C LYS A 784 -14.12 57.37 -8.80
N ARG A 785 -13.20 57.31 -9.76
CA ARG A 785 -12.70 56.03 -10.34
C ARG A 785 -11.86 55.23 -9.35
N LEU A 786 -11.14 55.91 -8.47
CA LEU A 786 -10.41 55.30 -7.36
C LEU A 786 -11.30 54.89 -6.18
N LEU A 787 -12.61 55.20 -6.25
CA LEU A 787 -13.54 55.10 -5.12
C LEU A 787 -13.10 55.92 -3.89
N ALA A 788 -12.24 56.92 -4.09
CA ALA A 788 -11.67 57.80 -3.07
C ALA A 788 -12.28 59.22 -3.09
N SER A 789 -13.42 59.40 -3.77
CA SER A 789 -14.25 60.60 -3.64
C SER A 789 -15.13 60.48 -2.40
N GLU A 790 -15.53 61.62 -1.82
CA GLU A 790 -16.53 61.58 -0.75
C GLU A 790 -17.85 60.95 -1.24
N LEU A 791 -18.51 60.20 -0.35
CA LEU A 791 -19.78 59.57 -0.61
C LEU A 791 -20.90 60.34 0.09
N ALA A 792 -22.01 60.53 -0.61
CA ALA A 792 -23.22 61.02 0.03
C ALA A 792 -23.88 59.88 0.82
N ASN A 793 -23.93 60.01 2.14
CA ASN A 793 -24.66 59.07 2.98
C ASN A 793 -25.73 59.83 3.78
N GLY A 794 -26.94 59.97 3.20
CA GLY A 794 -28.22 60.36 3.81
C GLY A 794 -28.30 61.66 4.62
N THR A 795 -27.36 61.88 5.53
CA THR A 795 -27.17 62.98 6.46
C THR A 795 -25.91 63.82 6.18
N ASN A 796 -24.90 63.30 5.47
CA ASN A 796 -23.71 64.06 5.07
C ASN A 796 -23.31 63.80 3.60
N PRO A 797 -23.28 64.82 2.72
CA PRO A 797 -22.84 64.67 1.34
C PRO A 797 -21.33 64.44 1.19
N HIS A 798 -20.54 64.63 2.25
CA HIS A 798 -19.08 64.49 2.27
C HIS A 798 -18.60 63.39 3.23
N SER A 799 -19.19 62.19 3.18
CA SER A 799 -18.78 61.09 4.07
C SER A 799 -17.53 60.39 3.51
N GLN A 800 -16.48 60.28 4.34
CA GLN A 800 -15.26 59.51 4.03
C GLN A 800 -15.46 58.02 4.36
N LEU A 801 -14.85 57.13 3.58
CA LEU A 801 -14.75 55.71 3.91
C LEU A 801 -13.63 55.47 4.94
N GLU A 802 -13.96 54.82 6.05
CA GLU A 802 -13.00 54.45 7.08
C GLU A 802 -11.94 53.49 6.50
N GLY A 803 -10.66 53.83 6.66
CA GLY A 803 -9.54 53.05 6.09
C GLY A 803 -9.10 53.44 4.67
N GLN A 804 -9.73 54.43 4.03
CA GLN A 804 -9.25 55.01 2.76
C GLN A 804 -8.54 56.35 2.94
N ALA A 805 -7.75 56.74 1.93
CA ALA A 805 -7.05 58.04 1.88
C ALA A 805 -8.04 59.22 1.96
N ASP A 806 -7.62 60.30 2.64
CA ASP A 806 -8.44 61.51 2.79
C ASP A 806 -8.66 62.19 1.42
N PRO A 807 -9.92 62.30 0.95
CA PRO A 807 -10.23 62.97 -0.32
C PRO A 807 -9.76 64.43 -0.36
N ALA A 808 -9.73 65.15 0.76
CA ALA A 808 -9.25 66.53 0.83
C ALA A 808 -7.73 66.63 0.59
N GLU A 809 -6.95 65.70 1.15
CA GLU A 809 -5.50 65.63 0.94
C GLU A 809 -5.17 65.24 -0.51
N LEU A 810 -5.88 64.26 -1.08
CA LEU A 810 -5.71 63.88 -2.48
C LEU A 810 -5.98 65.06 -3.44
N ARG A 811 -7.04 65.83 -3.17
CA ARG A 811 -7.33 67.05 -3.95
C ARG A 811 -6.23 68.08 -3.81
N LEU A 812 -5.70 68.28 -2.62
CA LEU A 812 -4.62 69.24 -2.37
C LEU A 812 -3.38 68.89 -3.20
N GLU A 813 -2.93 67.64 -3.14
CA GLU A 813 -1.76 67.15 -3.89
C GLU A 813 -1.95 67.27 -5.41
N LEU A 814 -3.12 66.87 -5.92
CA LEU A 814 -3.41 66.99 -7.36
C LEU A 814 -3.49 68.45 -7.82
N ASN A 815 -3.99 69.36 -6.98
CA ASN A 815 -3.99 70.79 -7.27
C ASN A 815 -2.57 71.37 -7.28
N GLN A 816 -1.72 71.00 -6.32
CA GLN A 816 -0.32 71.41 -6.28
C GLN A 816 0.45 70.91 -7.51
N LEU A 817 0.19 69.67 -7.96
CA LEU A 817 0.75 69.16 -9.21
C LEU A 817 0.31 69.99 -10.42
N ILE A 818 -0.97 70.36 -10.50
CA ILE A 818 -1.47 71.24 -11.58
C ILE A 818 -0.77 72.60 -11.53
N ASP A 819 -0.59 73.20 -10.35
CA ASP A 819 0.16 74.46 -10.19
C ASP A 819 1.59 74.33 -10.69
N ASN A 820 2.31 73.28 -10.26
CA ASN A 820 3.68 73.01 -10.69
C ASN A 820 3.78 72.81 -12.20
N MET A 821 2.85 72.05 -12.79
CA MET A 821 2.83 71.76 -14.22
C MET A 821 2.47 72.99 -15.07
N THR A 822 1.69 73.92 -14.53
CA THR A 822 1.23 75.13 -15.25
C THR A 822 2.09 76.37 -14.97
N SER A 823 3.09 76.27 -14.08
CA SER A 823 4.09 77.31 -13.84
C SER A 823 5.13 77.38 -14.97
N CYS A 824 4.82 78.15 -16.02
CA CYS A 824 5.58 78.15 -17.29
C CYS A 824 6.18 79.50 -17.70
N GLY A 825 6.39 80.44 -16.76
CA GLY A 825 7.07 81.72 -17.05
C GLY A 825 6.37 82.55 -18.14
N SER A 826 7.09 82.90 -19.23
CA SER A 826 6.59 83.77 -20.31
C SER A 826 5.59 83.11 -21.28
N GLY A 827 5.19 81.86 -21.05
CA GLY A 827 4.11 81.19 -21.79
C GLY A 827 4.27 79.67 -21.82
N CYS A 828 3.16 78.96 -21.68
CA CYS A 828 3.15 77.49 -21.71
C CYS A 828 3.25 76.97 -23.15
N ALA A 829 3.91 75.82 -23.32
CA ALA A 829 3.88 75.08 -24.57
C ALA A 829 2.44 74.75 -24.99
N ALA A 830 2.19 74.66 -26.31
CA ALA A 830 0.83 74.49 -26.85
C ALA A 830 0.13 73.20 -26.40
N ASP A 831 0.91 72.16 -26.06
CA ASP A 831 0.43 70.87 -25.57
C ASP A 831 0.32 70.81 -24.04
N ARG A 832 0.63 71.89 -23.32
CA ARG A 832 0.74 71.87 -21.85
C ARG A 832 -0.55 71.43 -21.17
N THR A 833 -1.71 71.84 -21.67
CA THR A 833 -3.00 71.40 -21.12
C THR A 833 -3.12 69.87 -21.14
N LEU A 834 -2.76 69.22 -22.26
CA LEU A 834 -2.80 67.76 -22.39
C LEU A 834 -1.78 67.09 -21.46
N THR A 835 -0.57 67.64 -21.40
CA THR A 835 0.51 67.09 -20.55
C THR A 835 0.17 67.20 -19.07
N THR A 836 -0.44 68.30 -18.62
CA THR A 836 -0.92 68.45 -17.24
C THR A 836 -2.00 67.42 -16.91
N VAL A 837 -3.02 67.23 -17.77
CA VAL A 837 -4.06 66.22 -17.51
C VAL A 837 -3.48 64.80 -17.47
N LYS A 838 -2.53 64.47 -18.35
CA LYS A 838 -1.83 63.18 -18.33
C LYS A 838 -1.09 62.94 -17.02
N ALA A 839 -0.38 63.96 -16.54
CA ALA A 839 0.36 63.88 -15.28
C ALA A 839 -0.59 63.73 -14.09
N THR A 840 -1.68 64.50 -14.02
CA THR A 840 -2.69 64.40 -12.95
C THR A 840 -3.40 63.04 -12.96
N CYS A 841 -3.72 62.52 -14.15
CA CYS A 841 -4.26 61.16 -14.32
C CYS A 841 -3.27 60.09 -13.84
N ALA A 842 -1.99 60.20 -14.23
CA ALA A 842 -0.99 59.20 -13.87
C ALA A 842 -0.67 59.22 -12.37
N ALA A 843 -0.59 60.41 -11.76
CA ALA A 843 -0.32 60.57 -10.34
C ALA A 843 -1.45 60.00 -9.47
N SER A 844 -2.70 60.16 -9.89
CA SER A 844 -3.86 59.61 -9.17
C SER A 844 -3.99 58.09 -9.35
N LEU A 845 -4.04 57.61 -10.60
CA LEU A 845 -4.31 56.19 -10.88
C LEU A 845 -3.13 55.26 -10.62
N GLY A 846 -1.91 55.81 -10.52
CA GLY A 846 -0.69 55.08 -10.15
C GLY A 846 -0.38 55.13 -8.65
N SER A 847 -1.30 55.65 -7.83
CA SER A 847 -1.11 55.84 -6.38
C SER A 847 -1.32 54.55 -5.56
N ALA A 848 -0.98 54.62 -4.28
CA ALA A 848 -1.23 53.55 -3.32
C ALA A 848 -2.71 53.16 -3.21
N VAL A 849 -3.63 54.09 -3.49
CA VAL A 849 -5.09 53.84 -3.48
C VAL A 849 -5.48 52.79 -4.54
N MET A 850 -4.80 52.79 -5.70
CA MET A 850 -4.97 51.74 -6.72
C MET A 850 -4.20 50.48 -6.39
N LEU A 851 -3.13 50.56 -5.59
CA LEU A 851 -2.21 49.44 -5.44
C LEU A 851 -2.53 48.52 -4.25
N LEU A 852 -3.00 49.07 -3.13
CA LEU A 852 -3.29 48.32 -1.91
C LEU A 852 -4.65 47.62 -1.99
N GLN A 853 -4.75 46.42 -1.40
CA GLN A 853 -5.98 45.63 -1.32
C GLN A 853 -6.16 44.92 0.02
#